data_AF-A0A7M5V2W4-F1
#
_entry.id   AF-A0A7M5V2W4-F1
#
_cell.length_a   1.000
_cell.length_b   1.000
_cell.length_c   1.000
_cell.angle_alpha   90.00
_cell.angle_beta   90.00
_cell.angle_gamma   90.00
#
_symmetry.space_group_name_H-M   'P 1'
#
loop_
_entity.id
_entity.type
_entity.pdbx_description
1 polymer ?
#
loop_
_entity_poly.entity_id
_entity_poly.type
_entity_poly.pdbx_seq_one_letter_code
_entity_poly.pdbx_strand_id
1 'polypeptide(L)'
;MQDQRLRIPFHRMKVEGEDTIAIRRARNVLLVTASLCLVTFITLGVCFLDVPKIVSEDETTLNTQSPVSDNRWPRRNVKHLSFLWNDHVYTQRVKDIKKVLEKKLETESEPIYLLSVTKDSSVVMMAMKAGWKRACHRHPVHLKLEVLEGEMYFKSHEMKNTIHMKPGDEMVIPKWQPHYEGVQGRRTVFVIITLSPNCPPDKIVEMLNADECDSEKNPPLTFPPIHEMDQPVDNQLPDTWSATIVLHPFSEEQGTGPERDFPFFQLSHGQMTYDYQKGEMLIYVKGCLYGEWWFNVTTHATFVARNSSMQWKKIDLGWTLPGKNWIDPEDKYIGHSQLNWMNDEVDVDWWKKNYKNTSTWTWFDRNNDGFPFRIMFSAPPRSNLKGEPDNLAFFQMYSFSFIVNAKPEPIHHSRLHIMDIGKIGLTCGNPDNFQVFNWTNHFSVSAHMIPVDYPHNPYPTKVYYRWNDDEEYTGAPFDRSQSTIFYHDYNRFERMEGIRADLFGHWNSTTKPRPGVGFLLKTAIDSRQTECSQMFAGEMPIAQQPPWWPQLGQANIQAIIRRPENASDEWRSPLTGSDRTVAIIRVTFPSHLPNFPNSTSLWTWYDYTDFIQAKAAARPIVFMQSAPKFELGTSLALADFFDFHVLPDTVHSRTPLDLENLNTFCNITL
;
A
#
# COMPACT_ATOMS: atom_id res chain seq x y z
N MET A 1 -43.20 -36.71 -37.79
CA MET A 1 -44.43 -36.02 -38.25
C MET A 1 -44.66 -34.84 -37.32
N GLN A 2 -45.26 -33.74 -37.81
CA GLN A 2 -45.87 -32.59 -37.08
C GLN A 2 -45.24 -32.20 -35.72
N ASP A 3 -44.44 -31.14 -35.56
CA ASP A 3 -44.67 -29.70 -35.86
C ASP A 3 -45.92 -29.10 -35.21
N GLN A 4 -45.72 -28.36 -34.10
CA GLN A 4 -46.32 -27.05 -33.80
C GLN A 4 -45.67 -26.45 -32.51
N ARG A 5 -45.54 -25.12 -32.28
CA ARG A 5 -45.16 -23.98 -33.16
C ARG A 5 -45.05 -22.65 -32.38
N LEU A 6 -44.34 -21.66 -32.97
CA LEU A 6 -44.40 -20.20 -32.68
C LEU A 6 -43.77 -19.76 -31.33
N ARG A 7 -43.26 -18.52 -31.14
CA ARG A 7 -43.13 -17.37 -32.06
C ARG A 7 -41.89 -16.50 -31.70
N ILE A 8 -41.34 -15.81 -32.71
CA ILE A 8 -40.32 -14.75 -32.54
C ILE A 8 -41.03 -13.37 -32.53
N PRO A 9 -40.33 -12.27 -32.16
CA PRO A 9 -39.94 -11.34 -33.23
C PRO A 9 -38.50 -10.81 -33.13
N PHE A 10 -37.85 -10.68 -34.30
CA PHE A 10 -36.69 -9.80 -34.50
C PHE A 10 -37.16 -8.37 -34.79
N HIS A 11 -36.29 -7.39 -34.58
CA HIS A 11 -36.31 -6.15 -35.36
C HIS A 11 -34.96 -5.94 -36.05
N ARG A 12 -35.01 -5.51 -37.31
CA ARG A 12 -33.86 -5.06 -38.09
C ARG A 12 -33.65 -3.57 -37.85
N MET A 13 -32.40 -3.14 -37.86
CA MET A 13 -32.03 -2.01 -38.72
C MET A 13 -30.83 -2.44 -39.56
N LYS A 14 -30.82 -1.98 -40.81
CA LYS A 14 -29.79 -2.28 -41.81
C LYS A 14 -29.49 -0.97 -42.52
N VAL A 15 -28.23 -0.55 -42.51
CA VAL A 15 -27.70 0.48 -43.41
C VAL A 15 -26.44 -0.12 -44.01
N GLU A 16 -26.38 -0.13 -45.33
CA GLU A 16 -25.20 -0.54 -46.09
C GLU A 16 -24.46 0.71 -46.57
N GLY A 17 -23.15 0.63 -46.65
CA GLY A 17 -22.27 1.71 -47.05
C GLY A 17 -20.86 1.16 -47.24
N GLU A 18 -20.48 0.97 -48.49
CA GLU A 18 -19.12 0.64 -48.93
C GLU A 18 -18.18 1.86 -48.68
N ASP A 19 -16.85 1.77 -48.66
CA ASP A 19 -15.99 0.86 -49.42
C ASP A 19 -14.65 0.55 -48.69
N THR A 20 -13.82 -0.22 -49.37
CA THR A 20 -12.56 -0.87 -49.00
C THR A 20 -11.33 0.06 -48.85
N ILE A 21 -10.30 -0.42 -48.12
CA ILE A 21 -8.92 -0.54 -48.64
C ILE A 21 -7.95 -1.33 -47.70
N ALA A 22 -7.16 -2.22 -48.32
CA ALA A 22 -5.87 -2.80 -47.92
C ALA A 22 -5.62 -3.36 -46.48
N ILE A 23 -5.77 -4.69 -46.34
CA ILE A 23 -4.95 -5.49 -45.41
C ILE A 23 -3.53 -5.64 -46.00
N ARG A 24 -2.51 -5.01 -45.40
CA ARG A 24 -1.09 -5.49 -45.25
C ARG A 24 -0.08 -4.35 -45.01
N ARG A 25 0.42 -4.24 -43.77
CA ARG A 25 1.86 -4.10 -43.43
C ARG A 25 2.04 -4.44 -41.95
N ALA A 26 3.04 -5.25 -41.62
CA ALA A 26 3.30 -5.75 -40.27
C ALA A 26 4.80 -5.69 -39.99
N ARG A 27 5.19 -5.67 -38.69
CA ARG A 27 6.57 -5.90 -38.16
C ARG A 27 7.62 -4.89 -38.65
N ASN A 28 8.17 -3.97 -37.85
CA ASN A 28 8.97 -4.16 -36.63
C ASN A 28 9.45 -2.77 -36.10
N VAL A 29 10.26 -2.76 -35.02
CA VAL A 29 10.83 -1.58 -34.31
C VAL A 29 9.75 -0.88 -33.46
N LEU A 30 9.60 -1.10 -32.14
CA LEU A 30 10.52 -1.37 -31.01
C LEU A 30 11.26 -0.11 -30.50
N LEU A 31 11.25 0.10 -29.17
CA LEU A 31 11.92 1.17 -28.39
C LEU A 31 11.41 2.61 -28.55
N VAL A 32 10.36 2.96 -27.79
CA VAL A 32 10.39 4.04 -26.78
C VAL A 32 9.66 3.51 -25.52
N THR A 33 10.13 3.84 -24.32
CA THR A 33 9.75 3.15 -23.07
C THR A 33 9.24 4.09 -21.95
N ALA A 34 8.36 3.52 -21.12
CA ALA A 34 8.12 3.78 -19.69
C ALA A 34 7.84 5.23 -19.20
N SER A 35 6.57 5.49 -18.88
CA SER A 35 6.05 6.21 -17.67
C SER A 35 4.50 6.27 -17.75
N LEU A 36 3.81 6.41 -16.60
CA LEU A 36 2.33 6.42 -16.43
C LEU A 36 1.65 5.04 -16.68
N CYS A 37 0.73 4.51 -15.84
CA CYS A 37 -0.02 5.03 -14.69
C CYS A 37 -0.12 4.00 -13.54
N LEU A 38 -0.15 4.46 -12.29
CA LEU A 38 -0.59 3.67 -11.13
C LEU A 38 -2.10 3.80 -10.94
N VAL A 39 -2.76 2.67 -10.64
CA VAL A 39 -4.21 2.49 -10.48
C VAL A 39 -5.03 2.95 -11.70
N THR A 40 -5.29 2.03 -12.63
CA THR A 40 -6.38 2.17 -13.61
C THR A 40 -7.63 1.41 -13.13
N PHE A 41 -8.80 1.98 -12.78
CA PHE A 41 -9.25 3.38 -12.57
C PHE A 41 -8.85 4.43 -13.64
N ILE A 42 -9.77 4.77 -14.57
CA ILE A 42 -9.64 5.76 -15.68
C ILE A 42 -9.10 5.23 -17.02
N THR A 43 -9.88 5.47 -18.09
CA THR A 43 -9.52 5.57 -19.55
C THR A 43 -10.73 6.19 -20.29
N LEU A 44 -10.70 6.99 -21.36
CA LEU A 44 -9.73 7.76 -22.20
C LEU A 44 -10.60 8.77 -23.02
N GLY A 45 -10.14 9.82 -23.72
CA GLY A 45 -8.81 10.37 -24.04
C GLY A 45 -8.76 10.89 -25.51
N VAL A 46 -7.73 11.68 -25.90
CA VAL A 46 -7.29 11.98 -27.31
C VAL A 46 -8.25 12.90 -28.14
N CYS A 47 -7.87 14.00 -28.84
CA CYS A 47 -6.60 14.77 -29.00
C CYS A 47 -6.80 16.14 -29.74
N PHE A 48 -5.70 16.78 -30.14
CA PHE A 48 -5.49 17.83 -31.17
C PHE A 48 -5.58 19.34 -30.82
N LEU A 49 -5.07 20.16 -31.76
CA LEU A 49 -4.33 21.44 -31.57
C LEU A 49 -5.10 22.67 -32.10
N ASP A 50 -4.85 23.87 -31.54
CA ASP A 50 -4.17 24.97 -32.28
C ASP A 50 -3.69 26.14 -31.38
N VAL A 51 -3.05 27.18 -31.97
CA VAL A 51 -2.25 28.24 -31.30
C VAL A 51 -3.01 29.59 -31.03
N PRO A 52 -2.43 30.69 -30.46
CA PRO A 52 -3.09 31.48 -29.42
C PRO A 52 -3.61 32.87 -29.84
N LYS A 53 -4.24 33.60 -28.89
CA LYS A 53 -4.39 35.07 -28.99
C LYS A 53 -4.34 35.81 -27.64
N ILE A 54 -4.14 37.13 -27.74
CA ILE A 54 -3.68 38.08 -26.70
C ILE A 54 -4.89 38.89 -26.12
N VAL A 55 -4.64 39.70 -25.08
CA VAL A 55 -5.44 40.80 -24.47
C VAL A 55 -6.11 40.41 -23.14
N SER A 56 -6.04 41.19 -22.06
CA SER A 56 -5.06 42.21 -21.60
C SER A 56 -5.18 42.39 -20.07
N GLU A 57 -4.29 43.18 -19.47
CA GLU A 57 -4.47 43.71 -18.10
C GLU A 57 -5.62 44.73 -18.05
N ASP A 58 -6.25 44.90 -16.88
CA ASP A 58 -6.65 46.22 -16.36
C ASP A 58 -6.83 46.19 -14.82
N GLU A 59 -6.85 47.35 -14.17
CA GLU A 59 -6.43 47.50 -12.76
C GLU A 59 -7.50 48.03 -11.76
N THR A 60 -7.38 47.60 -10.49
CA THR A 60 -7.92 48.24 -9.25
C THR A 60 -9.46 48.27 -9.04
N THR A 61 -9.97 48.10 -7.81
CA THR A 61 -9.90 49.11 -6.72
C THR A 61 -10.10 48.51 -5.32
N LEU A 62 -9.58 49.19 -4.29
CA LEU A 62 -9.79 48.84 -2.87
C LEU A 62 -11.11 49.42 -2.33
N ASN A 63 -11.64 48.78 -1.29
CA ASN A 63 -12.43 49.47 -0.27
C ASN A 63 -12.13 48.91 1.14
N THR A 64 -12.45 49.67 2.19
CA THR A 64 -11.83 49.49 3.53
C THR A 64 -12.79 48.96 4.61
N GLN A 65 -12.28 48.09 5.50
CA GLN A 65 -12.78 47.91 6.89
C GLN A 65 -11.79 47.12 7.77
N SER A 66 -12.11 46.98 9.06
CA SER A 66 -11.28 46.39 10.14
C SER A 66 -12.19 46.06 11.35
N PRO A 67 -11.73 45.35 12.40
CA PRO A 67 -10.51 44.54 12.55
C PRO A 67 -10.75 43.11 13.10
N VAL A 68 -9.97 42.11 12.67
CA VAL A 68 -9.85 40.78 13.31
C VAL A 68 -8.39 40.32 13.24
N SER A 69 -7.96 39.46 14.17
CA SER A 69 -6.60 38.86 14.19
C SER A 69 -6.39 37.91 13.00
N ASP A 70 -5.85 38.44 11.91
CA ASP A 70 -5.65 37.74 10.65
C ASP A 70 -4.26 37.09 10.59
N ASN A 71 -4.17 35.79 10.92
CA ASN A 71 -2.93 35.01 10.90
C ASN A 71 -2.44 34.64 9.47
N ARG A 72 -2.65 35.52 8.50
CA ARG A 72 -2.10 35.40 7.13
C ARG A 72 -0.80 36.19 7.00
N TRP A 73 0.10 35.71 6.15
CA TRP A 73 1.34 36.42 5.80
C TRP A 73 1.05 37.88 5.44
N PRO A 74 1.79 38.87 5.98
CA PRO A 74 1.63 40.26 5.57
C PRO A 74 2.01 40.42 4.10
N ARG A 75 1.02 40.60 3.22
CA ARG A 75 1.15 40.69 1.74
C ARG A 75 1.86 41.98 1.26
N ARG A 76 2.98 42.39 1.86
CA ARG A 76 3.73 43.60 1.49
C ARG A 76 5.24 43.34 1.42
N ASN A 77 5.85 43.77 0.33
CA ASN A 77 7.30 43.87 0.10
C ASN A 77 8.11 42.57 -0.13
N VAL A 78 7.53 41.55 -0.78
CA VAL A 78 8.35 40.60 -1.56
C VAL A 78 8.84 41.32 -2.82
N LYS A 79 10.14 41.60 -2.90
CA LYS A 79 10.80 42.08 -4.13
C LYS A 79 11.55 40.92 -4.78
N HIS A 80 11.07 40.43 -5.91
CA HIS A 80 11.78 39.44 -6.71
C HIS A 80 13.06 40.05 -7.30
N LEU A 81 14.17 39.33 -7.14
CA LEU A 81 15.45 39.60 -7.78
C LEU A 81 16.03 38.26 -8.25
N SER A 82 16.42 38.18 -9.52
CA SER A 82 16.98 36.98 -10.14
C SER A 82 18.48 37.15 -10.41
N PHE A 83 19.28 36.15 -10.03
CA PHE A 83 20.74 36.23 -10.07
C PHE A 83 21.42 34.91 -10.46
N LEU A 84 22.58 35.05 -11.11
CA LEU A 84 23.56 33.97 -11.31
C LEU A 84 24.58 33.94 -10.17
N TRP A 85 25.12 32.76 -9.90
CA TRP A 85 25.88 32.40 -8.69
C TRP A 85 27.33 32.00 -9.03
N ASN A 86 28.28 32.41 -8.18
CA ASN A 86 29.70 32.03 -8.23
C ASN A 86 30.35 32.38 -6.87
N ASP A 87 31.24 31.54 -6.34
CA ASP A 87 31.54 31.46 -4.90
C ASP A 87 32.05 32.75 -4.25
N HIS A 88 32.99 33.44 -4.90
CA HIS A 88 33.54 34.69 -4.36
C HIS A 88 32.51 35.83 -4.35
N VAL A 89 31.53 35.77 -5.26
CA VAL A 89 30.41 36.72 -5.35
C VAL A 89 29.33 36.36 -4.31
N TYR A 90 29.12 35.07 -4.04
CA TYR A 90 28.19 34.58 -3.01
C TYR A 90 28.56 35.10 -1.62
N THR A 91 29.79 34.87 -1.15
CA THR A 91 30.26 35.27 0.19
C THR A 91 30.13 36.78 0.46
N GLN A 92 30.29 37.62 -0.56
CA GLN A 92 30.07 39.07 -0.41
C GLN A 92 28.57 39.43 -0.41
N ARG A 93 27.77 38.85 -1.32
CA ARG A 93 26.32 39.09 -1.37
C ARG A 93 25.60 38.67 -0.08
N VAL A 94 25.97 37.54 0.54
CA VAL A 94 25.40 37.10 1.83
C VAL A 94 25.62 38.16 2.91
N LYS A 95 26.82 38.77 2.99
CA LYS A 95 27.12 39.85 3.95
C LYS A 95 26.29 41.11 3.69
N ASP A 96 26.01 41.44 2.43
CA ASP A 96 25.25 42.64 2.09
C ASP A 96 23.73 42.43 2.23
N ILE A 97 23.21 41.23 1.96
CA ILE A 97 21.83 40.84 2.31
C ILE A 97 21.65 40.84 3.84
N LYS A 98 22.63 40.32 4.60
CA LYS A 98 22.61 40.33 6.08
C LYS A 98 22.40 41.74 6.64
N LYS A 99 23.15 42.74 6.18
CA LYS A 99 22.99 44.15 6.59
C LYS A 99 21.59 44.71 6.31
N VAL A 100 20.97 44.32 5.20
CA VAL A 100 19.61 44.75 4.85
C VAL A 100 18.58 44.09 5.79
N LEU A 101 18.77 42.82 6.13
CA LEU A 101 17.92 42.11 7.09
C LEU A 101 18.10 42.65 8.51
N GLU A 102 19.34 42.83 8.99
CA GLU A 102 19.70 43.45 10.27
C GLU A 102 18.96 44.77 10.48
N LYS A 103 19.10 45.71 9.54
CA LYS A 103 18.49 47.04 9.63
C LYS A 103 16.96 47.01 9.65
N LYS A 104 16.32 46.08 8.93
CA LYS A 104 14.85 45.93 9.03
C LYS A 104 14.43 45.32 10.37
N LEU A 105 15.23 44.39 10.90
CA LEU A 105 14.97 43.68 12.15
C LEU A 105 14.99 44.62 13.36
N GLU A 106 15.66 45.77 13.27
CA GLU A 106 15.52 46.86 14.24
C GLU A 106 14.05 47.32 14.39
N THR A 107 13.29 47.34 13.30
CA THR A 107 11.93 47.93 13.24
C THR A 107 10.76 46.93 13.21
N GLU A 108 10.94 45.68 12.77
CA GLU A 108 9.84 44.70 12.62
C GLU A 108 9.87 43.65 13.77
N SER A 109 8.72 43.18 14.26
CA SER A 109 8.64 42.12 15.31
C SER A 109 8.87 40.72 14.75
N GLU A 110 8.37 40.51 13.53
CA GLU A 110 8.34 39.23 12.83
C GLU A 110 9.69 38.86 12.21
N PRO A 111 9.92 37.57 11.89
CA PRO A 111 11.12 37.14 11.20
C PRO A 111 11.13 37.68 9.77
N ILE A 112 12.28 38.19 9.34
CA ILE A 112 12.42 38.88 8.06
C ILE A 112 13.23 38.02 7.11
N TYR A 113 12.75 37.90 5.88
CA TYR A 113 13.32 37.02 4.89
C TYR A 113 13.56 37.75 3.56
N LEU A 114 14.56 37.30 2.82
CA LEU A 114 14.84 37.73 1.45
C LEU A 114 14.95 36.50 0.55
N LEU A 115 14.05 36.43 -0.43
CA LEU A 115 13.93 35.33 -1.39
C LEU A 115 14.74 35.64 -2.66
N SER A 116 15.61 34.71 -3.04
CA SER A 116 16.16 34.60 -4.39
C SER A 116 15.58 33.36 -5.07
N VAL A 117 14.86 33.55 -6.17
CA VAL A 117 14.28 32.45 -6.95
C VAL A 117 15.20 32.15 -8.12
N THR A 118 15.71 30.91 -8.20
CA THR A 118 16.38 30.41 -9.41
C THR A 118 15.37 29.63 -10.26
N LYS A 119 15.79 29.04 -11.39
CA LYS A 119 14.91 28.08 -12.09
C LYS A 119 14.59 26.89 -11.17
N ASP A 120 15.59 26.41 -10.43
CA ASP A 120 15.59 25.04 -9.91
C ASP A 120 15.37 24.91 -8.40
N SER A 121 15.83 25.89 -7.63
CA SER A 121 15.56 26.06 -6.19
C SER A 121 15.08 27.47 -5.85
N SER A 122 14.36 27.61 -4.74
CA SER A 122 14.19 28.90 -4.05
C SER A 122 15.15 28.95 -2.87
N VAL A 123 15.92 30.03 -2.75
CA VAL A 123 16.83 30.26 -1.61
C VAL A 123 16.32 31.45 -0.81
N VAL A 124 16.08 31.22 0.47
CA VAL A 124 15.58 32.21 1.42
C VAL A 124 16.67 32.46 2.46
N MET A 125 17.16 33.69 2.56
CA MET A 125 17.94 34.11 3.74
C MET A 125 16.99 34.71 4.77
N MET A 126 16.97 34.19 6.00
CA MET A 126 16.01 34.53 7.04
C MET A 126 16.71 35.00 8.32
N ALA A 127 16.19 36.06 8.92
CA ALA A 127 16.70 36.69 10.13
C ALA A 127 15.63 36.67 11.23
N MET A 128 15.98 36.17 12.41
CA MET A 128 15.03 35.83 13.48
C MET A 128 15.51 36.42 14.81
N LYS A 129 14.62 37.12 15.54
CA LYS A 129 14.93 37.74 16.83
C LYS A 129 15.12 36.72 17.94
N ALA A 130 15.89 37.09 18.96
CA ALA A 130 16.00 36.33 20.20
C ALA A 130 14.62 36.03 20.80
N GLY A 131 14.35 34.76 21.10
CA GLY A 131 13.06 34.30 21.62
C GLY A 131 11.97 34.09 20.55
N TRP A 132 12.24 34.36 19.26
CA TRP A 132 11.36 33.93 18.19
C TRP A 132 11.27 32.40 18.14
N LYS A 133 10.06 31.89 17.88
CA LYS A 133 9.74 30.48 17.71
C LYS A 133 8.69 30.35 16.64
N ARG A 134 8.74 29.29 15.84
CA ARG A 134 7.65 28.93 14.94
C ARG A 134 6.70 27.95 15.63
N ALA A 135 5.41 28.08 15.36
CA ALA A 135 4.50 26.96 15.57
C ALA A 135 4.84 25.83 14.59
N CYS A 136 4.51 24.60 14.96
CA CYS A 136 4.88 23.43 14.20
C CYS A 136 4.16 23.39 12.84
N HIS A 137 4.84 22.88 11.82
CA HIS A 137 4.41 22.94 10.43
C HIS A 137 5.18 21.93 9.56
N ARG A 138 4.83 21.83 8.28
CA ARG A 138 5.56 21.05 7.26
C ARG A 138 5.64 21.78 5.91
N HIS A 139 6.47 21.25 5.00
CA HIS A 139 6.73 21.82 3.68
C HIS A 139 6.41 20.83 2.54
N PRO A 140 5.92 21.28 1.37
CA PRO A 140 5.65 20.41 0.21
C PRO A 140 6.92 19.96 -0.56
N VAL A 141 8.10 20.38 -0.10
CA VAL A 141 9.40 20.23 -0.77
C VAL A 141 10.50 19.94 0.25
N HIS A 142 11.65 19.42 -0.19
CA HIS A 142 12.81 19.24 0.67
C HIS A 142 13.43 20.60 0.99
N LEU A 143 13.92 20.75 2.23
CA LEU A 143 14.49 21.99 2.73
C LEU A 143 15.88 21.71 3.31
N LYS A 144 16.93 22.29 2.72
CA LYS A 144 18.27 22.34 3.34
C LYS A 144 18.41 23.64 4.13
N LEU A 145 18.61 23.53 5.44
CA LEU A 145 18.86 24.65 6.34
C LEU A 145 20.37 24.72 6.68
N GLU A 146 20.93 25.91 6.64
CA GLU A 146 22.31 26.25 7.01
C GLU A 146 22.28 27.41 8.00
N VAL A 147 22.93 27.29 9.16
CA VAL A 147 23.02 28.38 10.15
C VAL A 147 24.26 29.24 9.88
N LEU A 148 24.06 30.53 9.61
CA LEU A 148 25.16 31.48 9.35
C LEU A 148 25.66 32.18 10.62
N GLU A 149 24.74 32.55 11.53
CA GLU A 149 25.05 33.23 12.78
C GLU A 149 23.94 33.00 13.81
N GLY A 150 24.30 33.02 15.10
CA GLY A 150 23.40 32.75 16.23
C GLY A 150 23.37 31.27 16.58
N GLU A 151 22.46 30.90 17.49
CA GLU A 151 22.16 29.50 17.81
C GLU A 151 20.66 29.30 17.64
N MET A 152 20.25 28.16 17.07
CA MET A 152 18.84 27.79 16.96
C MET A 152 18.60 26.36 17.40
N TYR A 153 17.36 26.03 17.71
CA TYR A 153 16.94 24.68 17.99
C TYR A 153 15.93 24.21 16.94
N PHE A 154 15.90 22.91 16.70
CA PHE A 154 15.00 22.24 15.76
C PHE A 154 14.53 20.90 16.35
N LYS A 155 13.28 20.51 16.10
CA LYS A 155 12.82 19.14 16.35
C LYS A 155 11.81 18.75 15.27
N SER A 156 12.00 17.58 14.67
CA SER A 156 10.97 16.87 13.91
C SER A 156 10.28 15.79 14.76
N HIS A 157 9.08 15.35 14.41
CA HIS A 157 8.37 14.26 15.09
C HIS A 157 9.19 12.97 15.15
N GLU A 158 9.94 12.68 14.08
CA GLU A 158 10.79 11.49 13.96
C GLU A 158 12.03 11.56 14.87
N MET A 159 12.30 12.73 15.47
CA MET A 159 13.44 12.97 16.35
C MET A 159 13.02 12.97 17.82
N LYS A 160 13.44 11.96 18.59
CA LYS A 160 13.20 11.92 20.05
C LYS A 160 13.77 13.15 20.78
N ASN A 161 14.93 13.63 20.32
CA ASN A 161 15.65 14.77 20.90
C ASN A 161 15.51 16.03 20.04
N THR A 162 15.58 17.20 20.68
CA THR A 162 15.75 18.49 19.97
C THR A 162 17.21 18.62 19.51
N ILE A 163 17.43 18.95 18.24
CA ILE A 163 18.74 19.30 17.68
C ILE A 163 19.05 20.76 18.02
N HIS A 164 20.27 21.05 18.42
CA HIS A 164 20.77 22.39 18.71
C HIS A 164 21.84 22.76 17.67
N MET A 165 21.52 23.71 16.79
CA MET A 165 22.35 24.09 15.64
C MET A 165 23.09 25.41 15.88
N LYS A 166 24.33 25.47 15.41
CA LYS A 166 25.33 26.54 15.58
C LYS A 166 25.85 27.02 14.21
N PRO A 167 26.58 28.14 14.14
CA PRO A 167 27.08 28.67 12.87
C PRO A 167 27.99 27.67 12.15
N GLY A 168 27.63 27.31 10.91
CA GLY A 168 28.27 26.27 10.11
C GLY A 168 27.56 24.91 10.12
N ASP A 169 26.55 24.70 10.98
CA ASP A 169 25.75 23.47 10.97
C ASP A 169 24.74 23.48 9.81
N GLU A 170 24.65 22.35 9.12
CA GLU A 170 23.69 22.09 8.04
C GLU A 170 22.72 20.96 8.42
N MET A 171 21.52 20.99 7.86
CA MET A 171 20.50 19.96 8.04
C MET A 171 19.60 19.88 6.80
N VAL A 172 19.19 18.66 6.43
CA VAL A 172 18.14 18.43 5.43
C VAL A 172 16.87 17.98 6.14
N ILE A 173 15.79 18.72 5.92
CA ILE A 173 14.43 18.37 6.34
C ILE A 173 13.75 17.73 5.12
N PRO A 174 13.34 16.45 5.19
CA PRO A 174 12.56 15.81 4.14
C PRO A 174 11.24 16.52 3.85
N LYS A 175 10.80 16.42 2.60
CA LYS A 175 9.47 16.82 2.14
C LYS A 175 8.38 16.22 3.03
N TRP A 176 7.38 17.04 3.35
CA TRP A 176 6.25 16.77 4.26
C TRP A 176 6.59 16.41 5.71
N GLN A 177 7.86 16.37 6.11
CA GLN A 177 8.26 16.05 7.49
C GLN A 177 7.82 17.17 8.46
N PRO A 178 6.95 16.89 9.44
CA PRO A 178 6.55 17.90 10.43
C PRO A 178 7.68 18.26 11.40
N HIS A 179 7.77 19.53 11.75
CA HIS A 179 8.82 20.05 12.63
C HIS A 179 8.47 21.41 13.26
N TYR A 180 9.25 21.77 14.28
CA TYR A 180 9.34 23.13 14.82
C TYR A 180 10.80 23.59 14.94
N GLU A 181 11.00 24.89 14.81
CA GLU A 181 12.27 25.57 15.02
C GLU A 181 12.11 26.88 15.82
N GLY A 182 13.21 27.34 16.42
CA GLY A 182 13.23 28.61 17.14
C GLY A 182 14.64 29.07 17.53
N VAL A 183 14.75 30.35 17.88
CA VAL A 183 16.02 30.97 18.28
C VAL A 183 16.40 30.53 19.70
N GLN A 184 17.66 30.14 19.86
CA GLN A 184 18.27 29.81 21.13
C GLN A 184 19.12 30.99 21.65
N GLY A 185 19.01 31.26 22.95
CA GLY A 185 19.77 32.32 23.60
C GLY A 185 19.26 33.73 23.28
N ARG A 186 20.19 34.71 23.25
CA ARG A 186 19.89 36.15 23.23
C ARG A 186 20.35 36.90 21.97
N ARG A 187 20.81 36.19 20.94
CA ARG A 187 21.27 36.81 19.68
C ARG A 187 20.22 36.63 18.59
N THR A 188 20.26 37.52 17.60
CA THR A 188 19.60 37.28 16.31
C THR A 188 20.21 36.05 15.64
N VAL A 189 19.39 35.22 15.03
CA VAL A 189 19.85 34.10 14.18
C VAL A 189 19.69 34.49 12.71
N PHE A 190 20.67 34.09 11.91
CA PHE A 190 20.62 34.16 10.45
C PHE A 190 20.78 32.76 9.88
N VAL A 191 19.85 32.35 9.01
CA VAL A 191 19.90 31.07 8.28
C VAL A 191 19.79 31.30 6.78
N ILE A 192 20.32 30.33 6.02
CA ILE A 192 19.94 30.10 4.63
C ILE A 192 19.08 28.85 4.57
N ILE A 193 17.97 28.97 3.84
CA ILE A 193 16.96 27.94 3.62
C ILE A 193 16.89 27.72 2.10
N THR A 194 17.35 26.56 1.64
CA THR A 194 17.29 26.17 0.22
C THR A 194 16.20 25.14 0.01
N LEU A 195 15.22 25.48 -0.83
CA LEU A 195 14.01 24.70 -1.08
C LEU A 195 14.08 24.05 -2.46
N SER A 196 13.97 22.72 -2.50
CA SER A 196 14.07 21.91 -3.70
C SER A 196 12.94 20.87 -3.80
N PRO A 197 12.16 20.83 -4.89
CA PRO A 197 12.18 21.77 -6.01
C PRO A 197 11.75 23.19 -5.64
N ASN A 198 12.03 24.16 -6.51
CA ASN A 198 11.54 25.54 -6.39
C ASN A 198 10.01 25.62 -6.18
N CYS A 199 9.59 26.27 -5.10
CA CYS A 199 8.21 26.49 -4.68
C CYS A 199 8.05 27.95 -4.21
N PRO A 200 6.93 28.66 -4.50
CA PRO A 200 6.75 30.06 -4.09
C PRO A 200 6.38 30.17 -2.59
N PRO A 201 6.99 31.10 -1.82
CA PRO A 201 6.96 31.07 -0.35
C PRO A 201 5.59 31.32 0.31
N ASP A 202 4.64 31.92 -0.38
CA ASP A 202 3.24 32.01 0.06
C ASP A 202 2.54 30.65 0.12
N LYS A 203 3.13 29.60 -0.47
CA LYS A 203 2.60 28.22 -0.52
C LYS A 203 3.56 27.16 0.05
N ILE A 204 4.62 27.58 0.76
CA ILE A 204 5.65 26.67 1.31
C ILE A 204 5.23 26.04 2.65
N VAL A 205 4.25 26.58 3.37
CA VAL A 205 4.09 26.34 4.81
C VAL A 205 2.68 25.86 5.13
N GLU A 206 2.53 24.57 5.45
CA GLU A 206 1.31 24.05 6.06
C GLU A 206 1.46 24.09 7.58
N MET A 207 0.81 25.08 8.22
CA MET A 207 0.78 25.20 9.67
C MET A 207 -0.07 24.08 10.28
N LEU A 208 0.49 23.36 11.23
CA LEU A 208 -0.14 22.22 11.89
C LEU A 208 -0.61 22.59 13.30
N ASN A 209 -1.64 21.92 13.78
CA ASN A 209 -2.15 22.09 15.14
C ASN A 209 -1.26 21.37 16.19
N ALA A 210 -1.43 21.67 17.47
CA ALA A 210 -0.56 21.12 18.52
C ALA A 210 -0.64 19.58 18.64
N ASP A 211 -1.80 18.98 18.38
CA ASP A 211 -2.05 17.55 18.43
C ASP A 211 -1.60 16.86 17.13
N GLU A 212 -1.84 17.50 15.98
CA GLU A 212 -1.21 17.13 14.70
C GLU A 212 0.32 17.09 14.81
N CYS A 213 0.89 17.88 15.73
CA CYS A 213 2.32 18.01 16.00
C CYS A 213 2.85 17.28 17.23
N ASP A 214 2.03 16.44 17.86
CA ASP A 214 2.44 15.60 18.98
C ASP A 214 2.74 14.20 18.46
N SER A 215 3.99 13.76 18.58
CA SER A 215 4.42 12.41 18.18
C SER A 215 3.74 11.29 18.99
N GLU A 216 3.11 11.60 20.12
CA GLU A 216 2.32 10.64 20.91
C GLU A 216 0.86 10.54 20.40
N LYS A 217 0.36 11.55 19.67
CA LYS A 217 -1.01 11.60 19.11
C LYS A 217 -1.07 11.33 17.62
N ASN A 218 -0.03 11.74 16.90
CA ASN A 218 0.17 11.57 15.46
C ASN A 218 1.58 10.96 15.20
N PRO A 219 1.81 9.71 15.65
CA PRO A 219 3.09 9.02 15.48
C PRO A 219 3.46 8.87 14.00
N PRO A 220 4.75 9.00 13.64
CA PRO A 220 5.21 8.85 12.27
C PRO A 220 5.14 7.39 11.84
N LEU A 221 4.30 7.10 10.84
CA LEU A 221 4.23 5.77 10.22
C LEU A 221 5.59 5.33 9.67
N THR A 222 6.06 4.17 10.08
CA THR A 222 7.28 3.49 9.63
C THR A 222 6.95 2.22 8.83
N PHE A 223 7.97 1.62 8.24
CA PHE A 223 7.96 0.27 7.67
C PHE A 223 9.41 -0.23 7.66
N PRO A 224 9.69 -1.53 7.84
CA PRO A 224 11.06 -2.04 7.79
C PRO A 224 11.58 -1.89 6.36
N PRO A 225 12.78 -1.33 6.14
CA PRO A 225 13.33 -1.18 4.81
C PRO A 225 13.70 -2.54 4.21
N ILE A 226 13.44 -2.74 2.92
CA ILE A 226 13.94 -3.91 2.18
C ILE A 226 15.43 -3.74 1.89
N HIS A 227 16.25 -4.66 2.40
CA HIS A 227 17.72 -4.63 2.32
C HIS A 227 18.25 -5.54 1.19
N GLU A 228 18.77 -4.93 0.12
CA GLU A 228 19.25 -5.63 -1.09
C GLU A 228 20.67 -6.24 -1.00
N MET A 229 21.48 -5.88 0.01
CA MET A 229 22.95 -6.00 -0.09
C MET A 229 23.58 -7.35 0.28
N ASP A 230 22.89 -8.21 1.02
CA ASP A 230 23.43 -9.51 1.42
C ASP A 230 23.18 -10.59 0.37
N GLN A 231 24.05 -11.60 0.33
CA GLN A 231 23.72 -12.85 -0.35
C GLN A 231 22.52 -13.51 0.36
N PRO A 232 21.48 -13.93 -0.38
CA PRO A 232 20.36 -14.65 0.21
C PRO A 232 20.83 -16.03 0.73
N VAL A 233 20.05 -16.60 1.65
CA VAL A 233 20.32 -17.95 2.20
C VAL A 233 20.16 -19.02 1.11
N ASP A 234 20.80 -20.18 1.30
CA ASP A 234 20.56 -21.33 0.42
C ASP A 234 19.13 -21.84 0.60
N ASN A 235 18.30 -21.57 -0.41
CA ASN A 235 16.88 -21.88 -0.44
C ASN A 235 16.59 -23.21 -1.16
N GLN A 236 17.59 -24.10 -1.29
CA GLN A 236 17.37 -25.49 -1.69
C GLN A 236 16.78 -26.31 -0.53
N LEU A 237 15.56 -26.82 -0.72
CA LEU A 237 14.94 -27.72 0.25
C LEU A 237 15.74 -29.02 0.43
N PRO A 238 15.76 -29.64 1.63
CA PRO A 238 16.45 -30.91 1.87
C PRO A 238 15.81 -32.09 1.12
N ASP A 239 16.55 -33.20 0.99
CA ASP A 239 16.12 -34.41 0.27
C ASP A 239 14.84 -35.05 0.85
N THR A 240 14.66 -34.95 2.18
CA THR A 240 13.48 -35.44 2.91
C THR A 240 13.02 -34.42 3.94
N TRP A 241 11.74 -34.03 3.91
CA TRP A 241 11.15 -33.12 4.89
C TRP A 241 9.67 -33.37 5.14
N SER A 242 9.18 -32.94 6.31
CA SER A 242 7.75 -32.76 6.57
C SER A 242 7.43 -31.31 6.90
N ALA A 243 6.18 -30.89 6.69
CA ALA A 243 5.68 -29.58 7.07
C ALA A 243 4.18 -29.61 7.38
N THR A 244 3.71 -28.65 8.16
CA THR A 244 2.28 -28.32 8.29
C THR A 244 1.96 -27.22 7.27
N ILE A 245 0.75 -27.22 6.70
CA ILE A 245 0.36 -26.20 5.71
C ILE A 245 -1.00 -25.57 6.04
N VAL A 246 -1.17 -24.30 5.68
CA VAL A 246 -2.43 -23.54 5.72
C VAL A 246 -2.61 -22.82 4.39
N LEU A 247 -3.80 -22.94 3.79
CA LEU A 247 -4.01 -22.75 2.36
C LEU A 247 -5.26 -21.88 2.12
N HIS A 248 -5.08 -20.72 1.50
CA HIS A 248 -6.15 -19.79 1.15
C HIS A 248 -6.63 -20.02 -0.30
N PRO A 249 -7.93 -20.19 -0.56
CA PRO A 249 -8.43 -20.53 -1.90
C PRO A 249 -8.44 -19.33 -2.85
N PHE A 250 -8.46 -19.60 -4.15
CA PHE A 250 -8.62 -18.57 -5.19
C PHE A 250 -10.06 -18.00 -5.26
N SER A 251 -11.07 -18.80 -4.95
CA SER A 251 -12.47 -18.38 -4.85
C SER A 251 -13.26 -19.31 -3.93
N GLU A 252 -14.48 -18.93 -3.57
CA GLU A 252 -15.47 -19.84 -3.01
C GLU A 252 -15.97 -20.88 -4.03
N GLU A 253 -16.73 -21.89 -3.57
CA GLU A 253 -17.43 -22.83 -4.45
C GLU A 253 -18.53 -22.09 -5.23
N GLN A 254 -18.34 -21.91 -6.54
CA GLN A 254 -19.39 -21.46 -7.43
C GLN A 254 -20.33 -22.64 -7.74
N GLY A 255 -21.35 -22.82 -6.89
CA GLY A 255 -22.38 -23.83 -7.10
C GLY A 255 -23.14 -23.64 -8.43
N THR A 256 -23.70 -24.68 -9.05
CA THR A 256 -23.99 -26.03 -8.50
C THR A 256 -23.30 -27.13 -9.31
N GLY A 257 -21.98 -27.28 -9.15
CA GLY A 257 -21.22 -28.38 -9.76
C GLY A 257 -21.32 -29.71 -8.98
N PRO A 258 -20.94 -30.85 -9.59
CA PRO A 258 -20.85 -32.15 -8.92
C PRO A 258 -19.58 -32.30 -8.04
N GLU A 259 -18.87 -31.21 -7.76
CA GLU A 259 -17.50 -31.21 -7.21
C GLU A 259 -17.41 -30.59 -5.80
N ARG A 260 -18.48 -30.70 -5.03
CA ARG A 260 -18.63 -30.17 -3.66
C ARG A 260 -17.60 -30.64 -2.62
N ASP A 261 -16.80 -31.66 -2.91
CA ASP A 261 -15.82 -32.20 -1.94
C ASP A 261 -14.42 -31.57 -2.02
N PHE A 262 -14.11 -30.76 -3.05
CA PHE A 262 -12.73 -30.30 -3.28
C PHE A 262 -12.29 -29.22 -2.26
N PRO A 263 -11.08 -29.34 -1.65
CA PRO A 263 -10.61 -28.39 -0.65
C PRO A 263 -10.14 -27.03 -1.23
N PHE A 264 -9.92 -26.96 -2.55
CA PHE A 264 -9.39 -25.78 -3.25
C PHE A 264 -10.30 -24.52 -3.21
N PHE A 265 -11.52 -24.64 -2.68
CA PHE A 265 -12.54 -23.57 -2.63
C PHE A 265 -12.81 -22.99 -1.24
N GLN A 266 -12.02 -23.40 -0.24
CA GLN A 266 -12.18 -23.01 1.16
C GLN A 266 -10.81 -22.86 1.83
N LEU A 267 -10.78 -22.18 2.98
CA LEU A 267 -9.62 -22.22 3.86
C LEU A 267 -9.34 -23.69 4.24
N SER A 268 -8.15 -24.16 3.94
CA SER A 268 -7.74 -25.55 4.14
C SER A 268 -6.43 -25.63 4.94
N HIS A 269 -6.20 -26.76 5.59
CA HIS A 269 -5.00 -27.03 6.35
C HIS A 269 -4.51 -28.46 6.09
N GLY A 270 -3.27 -28.78 6.44
CA GLY A 270 -2.73 -30.09 6.07
C GLY A 270 -1.36 -30.43 6.66
N GLN A 271 -0.88 -31.63 6.31
CA GLN A 271 0.50 -32.06 6.51
C GLN A 271 1.07 -32.56 5.18
N MET A 272 2.31 -32.20 4.90
CA MET A 272 3.10 -32.70 3.77
C MET A 272 4.27 -33.54 4.26
N THR A 273 4.66 -34.52 3.45
CA THR A 273 5.95 -35.21 3.54
C THR A 273 6.50 -35.40 2.13
N TYR A 274 7.75 -34.99 1.89
CA TYR A 274 8.39 -35.02 0.57
C TYR A 274 9.68 -35.85 0.63
N ASP A 275 9.86 -36.76 -0.31
CA ASP A 275 11.01 -37.67 -0.40
C ASP A 275 11.55 -37.67 -1.84
N TYR A 276 12.55 -36.81 -2.06
CA TYR A 276 13.15 -36.62 -3.39
C TYR A 276 13.80 -37.90 -3.93
N GLN A 277 14.43 -38.68 -3.06
CA GLN A 277 15.16 -39.90 -3.44
C GLN A 277 14.22 -41.04 -3.86
N LYS A 278 13.01 -41.12 -3.28
CA LYS A 278 11.94 -42.02 -3.76
C LYS A 278 11.13 -41.42 -4.92
N GLY A 279 11.20 -40.11 -5.13
CA GLY A 279 10.41 -39.40 -6.14
C GLY A 279 8.92 -39.33 -5.77
N GLU A 280 8.63 -39.12 -4.48
CA GLU A 280 7.29 -39.23 -3.88
C GLU A 280 7.01 -38.06 -2.92
N MET A 281 5.80 -37.51 -2.98
CA MET A 281 5.27 -36.52 -2.04
C MET A 281 3.88 -36.95 -1.59
N LEU A 282 3.70 -37.12 -0.28
CA LEU A 282 2.41 -37.39 0.33
C LEU A 282 1.86 -36.10 0.94
N ILE A 283 0.59 -35.83 0.71
CA ILE A 283 -0.10 -34.61 1.18
C ILE A 283 -1.43 -35.02 1.81
N TYR A 284 -1.64 -34.72 3.08
CA TYR A 284 -2.96 -34.70 3.69
C TYR A 284 -3.50 -33.26 3.65
N VAL A 285 -4.71 -33.08 3.13
CA VAL A 285 -5.43 -31.80 3.11
C VAL A 285 -6.82 -31.99 3.70
N LYS A 286 -7.21 -31.10 4.61
CA LYS A 286 -8.55 -30.98 5.17
C LYS A 286 -9.07 -29.56 4.97
N GLY A 287 -10.28 -29.45 4.46
CA GLY A 287 -11.00 -28.19 4.42
C GLY A 287 -11.61 -27.84 5.77
N CYS A 288 -11.64 -26.55 6.13
CA CYS A 288 -12.24 -26.09 7.39
C CYS A 288 -13.76 -26.31 7.47
N LEU A 289 -14.45 -26.55 6.35
CA LEU A 289 -15.89 -26.77 6.26
C LEU A 289 -16.23 -28.21 5.83
N TYR A 290 -15.48 -28.78 4.88
CA TYR A 290 -15.75 -30.10 4.30
C TYR A 290 -14.51 -30.69 3.60
N GLY A 291 -14.53 -32.01 3.37
CA GLY A 291 -13.54 -32.70 2.54
C GLY A 291 -12.23 -33.03 3.26
N GLU A 292 -11.85 -34.31 3.20
CA GLU A 292 -10.53 -34.80 3.61
C GLU A 292 -9.91 -35.61 2.47
N TRP A 293 -8.71 -35.20 2.05
CA TRP A 293 -8.04 -35.70 0.86
C TRP A 293 -6.61 -36.07 1.18
N TRP A 294 -6.21 -37.25 0.73
CA TRP A 294 -4.82 -37.68 0.71
C TRP A 294 -4.37 -37.72 -0.74
N PHE A 295 -3.29 -37.03 -1.06
CA PHE A 295 -2.61 -37.09 -2.36
C PHE A 295 -1.31 -37.87 -2.19
N ASN A 296 -1.01 -38.73 -3.15
CA ASN A 296 0.32 -39.28 -3.38
C ASN A 296 0.73 -38.78 -4.78
N VAL A 297 1.67 -37.84 -4.82
CA VAL A 297 2.25 -37.28 -6.04
C VAL A 297 3.59 -37.95 -6.26
N THR A 298 3.70 -38.72 -7.35
CA THR A 298 4.96 -39.33 -7.79
C THR A 298 5.49 -38.61 -9.03
N THR A 299 6.73 -38.91 -9.40
CA THR A 299 7.33 -38.53 -10.70
C THR A 299 6.52 -38.94 -11.94
N HIS A 300 5.57 -39.89 -11.85
CA HIS A 300 4.86 -40.48 -12.99
C HIS A 300 3.32 -40.41 -12.92
N ALA A 301 2.76 -40.05 -11.77
CA ALA A 301 1.32 -40.10 -11.49
C ALA A 301 0.95 -39.37 -10.20
N THR A 302 -0.24 -38.77 -10.15
CA THR A 302 -0.90 -38.45 -8.88
C THR A 302 -1.98 -39.49 -8.58
N PHE A 303 -2.09 -39.88 -7.31
CA PHE A 303 -3.17 -40.68 -6.77
C PHE A 303 -3.88 -39.89 -5.67
N VAL A 304 -5.19 -40.09 -5.53
CA VAL A 304 -5.99 -39.51 -4.44
C VAL A 304 -6.79 -40.59 -3.73
N ALA A 305 -6.82 -40.52 -2.39
CA ALA A 305 -7.85 -41.13 -1.57
C ALA A 305 -8.70 -40.03 -0.92
N ARG A 306 -10.00 -40.30 -0.74
CA ARG A 306 -10.96 -39.43 -0.02
C ARG A 306 -11.52 -40.11 1.23
N ASN A 307 -10.81 -41.10 1.77
CA ASN A 307 -11.22 -41.89 2.90
C ASN A 307 -10.02 -42.41 3.70
N SER A 308 -10.22 -42.60 5.00
CA SER A 308 -9.22 -43.15 5.92
C SER A 308 -8.82 -44.60 5.62
N SER A 309 -9.58 -45.30 4.77
CA SER A 309 -9.22 -46.59 4.20
C SER A 309 -8.24 -46.52 3.01
N MET A 310 -7.76 -45.32 2.66
CA MET A 310 -6.68 -45.09 1.68
C MET A 310 -6.94 -45.74 0.32
N GLN A 311 -8.16 -45.62 -0.19
CA GLN A 311 -8.53 -46.16 -1.50
C GLN A 311 -8.00 -45.29 -2.64
N TRP A 312 -6.69 -45.43 -2.92
CA TRP A 312 -5.96 -44.66 -3.91
C TRP A 312 -6.49 -44.85 -5.34
N LYS A 313 -7.06 -43.79 -5.91
CA LYS A 313 -7.45 -43.69 -7.32
C LYS A 313 -6.45 -42.83 -8.08
N LYS A 314 -5.87 -43.34 -9.17
CA LYS A 314 -5.04 -42.53 -10.07
C LYS A 314 -5.88 -41.41 -10.68
N ILE A 315 -5.34 -40.20 -10.69
CA ILE A 315 -5.93 -39.01 -11.31
C ILE A 315 -4.87 -38.25 -12.12
N ASP A 316 -5.33 -37.42 -13.05
CA ASP A 316 -4.51 -36.56 -13.89
C ASP A 316 -4.83 -35.10 -13.56
N LEU A 317 -4.10 -34.55 -12.58
CA LEU A 317 -4.11 -33.13 -12.22
C LEU A 317 -3.13 -32.30 -13.08
N GLY A 318 -2.66 -32.83 -14.21
CA GLY A 318 -1.75 -32.13 -15.12
C GLY A 318 -0.34 -31.86 -14.59
N TRP A 319 0.01 -32.27 -13.37
CA TRP A 319 1.28 -31.96 -12.71
C TRP A 319 2.18 -33.18 -12.42
N THR A 320 3.42 -32.89 -12.02
CA THR A 320 4.43 -33.85 -11.54
C THR A 320 4.94 -33.45 -10.16
N LEU A 321 5.75 -34.32 -9.53
CA LEU A 321 6.54 -33.97 -8.34
C LEU A 321 7.39 -32.70 -8.58
N PRO A 322 7.40 -31.71 -7.67
CA PRO A 322 8.33 -30.58 -7.76
C PRO A 322 9.77 -31.00 -7.43
N GLY A 323 10.75 -30.19 -7.85
CA GLY A 323 12.16 -30.38 -7.45
C GLY A 323 12.46 -29.84 -6.04
N LYS A 324 13.71 -30.01 -5.60
CA LYS A 324 14.25 -29.39 -4.37
C LYS A 324 14.40 -27.88 -4.48
N ASN A 325 14.71 -27.38 -5.68
CA ASN A 325 14.82 -25.95 -5.97
C ASN A 325 13.41 -25.44 -6.28
N TRP A 326 12.87 -24.59 -5.40
CA TRP A 326 11.60 -23.87 -5.65
C TRP A 326 11.82 -22.45 -6.17
N ILE A 327 13.07 -21.97 -6.05
CA ILE A 327 13.62 -20.78 -6.69
C ILE A 327 14.56 -21.25 -7.80
N ASP A 328 14.32 -20.77 -9.01
CA ASP A 328 15.16 -21.02 -10.18
C ASP A 328 16.30 -19.98 -10.28
N PRO A 329 17.43 -20.27 -10.96
CA PRO A 329 18.54 -19.32 -11.11
C PRO A 329 18.21 -18.02 -11.89
N GLU A 330 17.01 -17.92 -12.48
CA GLU A 330 16.49 -16.74 -13.17
C GLU A 330 15.53 -15.90 -12.31
N ASP A 331 15.14 -16.40 -11.13
CA ASP A 331 14.22 -15.71 -10.22
C ASP A 331 14.91 -14.54 -9.50
N LYS A 332 14.13 -13.49 -9.20
CA LYS A 332 14.67 -12.25 -8.66
C LYS A 332 14.52 -12.19 -7.14
N TYR A 333 15.64 -12.27 -6.43
CA TYR A 333 15.75 -11.82 -5.04
C TYR A 333 15.55 -10.29 -4.98
N ILE A 334 14.71 -9.85 -4.05
CA ILE A 334 14.32 -8.43 -3.88
C ILE A 334 15.02 -7.79 -2.67
N GLY A 335 15.66 -8.60 -1.82
CA GLY A 335 16.20 -8.20 -0.53
C GLY A 335 15.49 -8.90 0.62
N HIS A 336 15.82 -8.50 1.85
CA HIS A 336 15.18 -9.02 3.06
C HIS A 336 14.53 -7.90 3.88
N SER A 337 13.46 -8.25 4.60
CA SER A 337 12.87 -7.41 5.66
C SER A 337 11.92 -8.24 6.51
N GLN A 338 11.69 -7.79 7.74
CA GLN A 338 10.72 -8.34 8.68
C GLN A 338 9.28 -8.31 8.13
N LEU A 339 8.41 -9.18 8.66
CA LEU A 339 6.97 -9.00 8.60
C LEU A 339 6.44 -8.74 10.02
N ASN A 340 5.63 -7.68 10.16
CA ASN A 340 5.00 -7.18 11.39
C ASN A 340 4.15 -8.18 12.20
N TRP A 341 3.94 -9.36 11.63
CA TRP A 341 3.15 -10.45 12.21
C TRP A 341 4.00 -11.71 12.44
N MET A 342 5.32 -11.59 12.41
CA MET A 342 6.26 -12.58 12.92
C MET A 342 6.96 -11.99 14.15
N ASN A 343 8.01 -12.65 14.67
CA ASN A 343 8.84 -12.05 15.71
C ASN A 343 9.69 -10.91 15.12
N ASP A 344 9.84 -9.80 15.84
CA ASP A 344 10.62 -8.60 15.45
C ASP A 344 12.14 -8.87 15.32
N GLU A 345 12.57 -10.12 15.52
CA GLU A 345 13.94 -10.63 15.33
C GLU A 345 14.08 -11.48 14.05
N VAL A 346 13.01 -11.68 13.27
CA VAL A 346 12.97 -12.56 12.08
C VAL A 346 12.76 -11.74 10.80
N ASP A 347 13.86 -11.50 10.10
CA ASP A 347 13.84 -11.09 8.69
C ASP A 347 13.49 -12.27 7.78
N VAL A 348 12.84 -11.95 6.66
CA VAL A 348 12.57 -12.92 5.60
C VAL A 348 13.18 -12.49 4.27
N ASP A 349 13.72 -13.42 3.50
CA ASP A 349 14.25 -13.19 2.16
C ASP A 349 13.08 -13.16 1.14
N TRP A 350 12.92 -12.06 0.41
CA TRP A 350 11.84 -11.82 -0.54
C TRP A 350 12.25 -12.24 -1.95
N TRP A 351 11.54 -13.21 -2.54
CA TRP A 351 11.79 -13.68 -3.90
C TRP A 351 10.54 -13.54 -4.78
N LYS A 352 10.74 -13.25 -6.07
CA LYS A 352 9.69 -13.34 -7.08
C LYS A 352 10.14 -14.10 -8.33
N LYS A 353 9.28 -15.03 -8.76
CA LYS A 353 9.42 -15.86 -9.96
C LYS A 353 8.52 -15.36 -11.08
N ASN A 354 9.05 -15.26 -12.30
CA ASN A 354 8.26 -14.91 -13.48
C ASN A 354 7.35 -16.07 -13.89
N TYR A 355 6.05 -15.80 -13.97
CA TYR A 355 5.04 -16.71 -14.47
C TYR A 355 4.13 -15.99 -15.47
N LYS A 356 4.40 -16.16 -16.77
CA LYS A 356 3.55 -15.65 -17.87
C LYS A 356 3.27 -14.13 -17.74
N ASN A 357 4.32 -13.34 -17.50
CA ASN A 357 4.32 -11.88 -17.22
C ASN A 357 3.82 -11.47 -15.82
N THR A 358 3.43 -12.43 -14.98
CA THR A 358 3.04 -12.20 -13.58
C THR A 358 4.10 -12.71 -12.60
N SER A 359 3.98 -12.38 -11.32
CA SER A 359 4.87 -12.80 -10.23
C SER A 359 4.22 -13.89 -9.37
N THR A 360 4.91 -15.01 -9.20
CA THR A 360 4.73 -15.86 -8.00
C THR A 360 5.72 -15.36 -6.96
N TRP A 361 5.26 -15.04 -5.76
CA TRP A 361 6.11 -14.55 -4.68
C TRP A 361 6.34 -15.65 -3.65
N THR A 362 7.57 -15.76 -3.18
CA THR A 362 7.97 -16.71 -2.15
C THR A 362 8.79 -15.96 -1.11
N TRP A 363 8.52 -16.22 0.16
CA TRP A 363 9.27 -15.64 1.27
C TRP A 363 9.88 -16.76 2.11
N PHE A 364 11.17 -16.67 2.38
CA PHE A 364 11.93 -17.64 3.19
C PHE A 364 12.26 -17.05 4.55
N ASP A 365 12.09 -17.86 5.60
CA ASP A 365 12.56 -17.51 6.94
C ASP A 365 14.09 -17.65 6.94
N ARG A 366 14.77 -16.51 7.05
CA ARG A 366 16.22 -16.39 6.90
C ARG A 366 16.99 -17.08 8.03
N ASN A 367 16.32 -17.35 9.16
CA ASN A 367 16.87 -18.06 10.32
C ASN A 367 16.53 -19.56 10.31
N ASN A 368 15.94 -20.08 9.25
CA ASN A 368 15.41 -21.44 9.12
C ASN A 368 16.21 -22.27 8.09
N ASP A 369 15.97 -23.58 8.02
CA ASP A 369 16.72 -24.55 7.19
C ASP A 369 16.35 -24.47 5.69
N GLY A 370 16.33 -23.27 5.10
CA GLY A 370 16.03 -23.02 3.68
C GLY A 370 14.55 -23.19 3.29
N PHE A 371 13.64 -23.26 4.27
CA PHE A 371 12.20 -23.44 4.02
C PHE A 371 11.47 -22.10 3.76
N PRO A 372 10.60 -22.05 2.74
CA PRO A 372 9.67 -20.93 2.58
C PRO A 372 8.56 -21.05 3.61
N PHE A 373 8.21 -19.95 4.29
CA PHE A 373 7.04 -19.94 5.20
C PHE A 373 5.76 -19.45 4.50
N ARG A 374 5.89 -18.71 3.39
CA ARG A 374 4.76 -18.18 2.61
C ARG A 374 5.05 -18.23 1.11
N ILE A 375 4.01 -18.54 0.34
CA ILE A 375 3.96 -18.47 -1.13
C ILE A 375 2.66 -17.77 -1.54
N MET A 376 2.72 -16.89 -2.55
CA MET A 376 1.58 -16.19 -3.14
C MET A 376 1.58 -16.43 -4.66
N PHE A 377 0.40 -16.74 -5.21
CA PHE A 377 0.21 -16.94 -6.64
C PHE A 377 -0.65 -15.82 -7.24
N SER A 378 -0.14 -15.21 -8.31
CA SER A 378 -0.79 -14.15 -9.10
C SER A 378 -2.10 -14.55 -9.77
N ALA A 379 -2.29 -15.83 -10.06
CA ALA A 379 -3.43 -16.33 -10.82
C ALA A 379 -3.63 -17.83 -10.55
N PRO A 380 -4.89 -18.32 -10.54
CA PRO A 380 -5.15 -19.75 -10.49
C PRO A 380 -4.64 -20.42 -11.76
N PRO A 381 -4.38 -21.74 -11.74
CA PRO A 381 -4.17 -22.49 -12.96
C PRO A 381 -5.38 -22.42 -13.88
N ARG A 382 -5.16 -22.69 -15.17
CA ARG A 382 -6.21 -22.65 -16.22
C ARG A 382 -7.37 -23.62 -16.00
N SER A 383 -7.29 -24.55 -15.05
CA SER A 383 -8.37 -25.46 -14.68
C SER A 383 -8.40 -25.68 -13.16
N ASN A 384 -9.59 -25.68 -12.58
CA ASN A 384 -9.83 -26.10 -11.19
C ASN A 384 -9.45 -27.58 -10.92
N LEU A 385 -9.20 -28.36 -11.96
CA LEU A 385 -8.84 -29.77 -11.91
C LEU A 385 -7.44 -30.08 -12.43
N LYS A 386 -6.67 -29.07 -12.87
CA LYS A 386 -5.28 -29.25 -13.30
C LYS A 386 -4.43 -28.03 -12.97
N GLY A 387 -3.45 -28.20 -12.07
CA GLY A 387 -2.39 -27.20 -11.87
C GLY A 387 -1.39 -27.19 -13.03
N GLU A 388 -0.46 -26.23 -13.04
CA GLU A 388 0.50 -26.10 -14.14
C GLU A 388 1.93 -26.54 -13.70
N PRO A 389 2.55 -27.54 -14.37
CA PRO A 389 3.84 -28.14 -13.95
C PRO A 389 4.95 -27.14 -13.63
N ASP A 390 5.05 -26.08 -14.42
CA ASP A 390 6.15 -25.12 -14.41
C ASP A 390 6.18 -24.24 -13.13
N ASN A 391 5.15 -24.31 -12.28
CA ASN A 391 4.97 -23.44 -11.13
C ASN A 391 4.28 -24.11 -9.93
N LEU A 392 5.06 -24.85 -9.11
CA LEU A 392 4.68 -25.36 -7.77
C LEU A 392 3.23 -25.87 -7.66
N ALA A 393 2.84 -26.71 -8.63
CA ALA A 393 1.47 -26.85 -9.09
C ALA A 393 0.40 -27.17 -8.03
N PHE A 394 0.75 -27.90 -6.97
CA PHE A 394 -0.17 -28.16 -5.85
C PHE A 394 -0.52 -26.87 -5.08
N PHE A 395 0.48 -26.06 -4.75
CA PHE A 395 0.28 -24.80 -4.04
C PHE A 395 -0.43 -23.78 -4.93
N GLN A 396 -0.22 -23.83 -6.26
CA GLN A 396 -0.91 -22.99 -7.24
C GLN A 396 -2.45 -23.19 -7.25
N MET A 397 -2.99 -24.27 -6.67
CA MET A 397 -4.45 -24.40 -6.47
C MET A 397 -5.01 -23.39 -5.46
N TYR A 398 -4.14 -22.71 -4.71
CA TYR A 398 -4.43 -21.78 -3.64
C TYR A 398 -3.77 -20.43 -3.93
N SER A 399 -4.42 -19.33 -3.54
CA SER A 399 -3.93 -17.97 -3.76
C SER A 399 -2.74 -17.65 -2.85
N PHE A 400 -2.80 -18.13 -1.61
CA PHE A 400 -1.72 -18.03 -0.63
C PHE A 400 -1.54 -19.38 0.08
N SER A 401 -0.29 -19.81 0.24
CA SER A 401 0.09 -21.02 0.97
C SER A 401 1.08 -20.65 2.06
N PHE A 402 0.74 -20.94 3.31
CA PHE A 402 1.64 -20.84 4.46
C PHE A 402 2.16 -22.24 4.80
N ILE A 403 3.46 -22.35 5.05
CA ILE A 403 4.18 -23.60 5.31
C ILE A 403 4.88 -23.42 6.66
N VAL A 404 4.45 -24.18 7.66
CA VAL A 404 4.84 -23.95 9.07
C VAL A 404 5.26 -25.25 9.74
N ASN A 405 6.15 -25.16 10.73
CA ASN A 405 6.82 -26.33 11.34
C ASN A 405 7.53 -27.22 10.31
N ALA A 406 8.04 -26.66 9.22
CA ALA A 406 8.82 -27.41 8.23
C ALA A 406 10.16 -27.87 8.83
N LYS A 407 10.54 -29.15 8.60
CA LYS A 407 11.75 -29.74 9.19
C LYS A 407 12.41 -30.79 8.28
N PRO A 408 13.75 -30.90 8.28
CA PRO A 408 14.46 -32.01 7.63
C PRO A 408 14.32 -33.27 8.50
N GLU A 409 13.53 -34.26 8.06
CA GLU A 409 13.37 -35.51 8.81
C GLU A 409 13.19 -36.74 7.88
N PRO A 410 13.72 -37.91 8.26
CA PRO A 410 13.57 -39.16 7.50
C PRO A 410 12.14 -39.71 7.68
N ILE A 411 11.31 -39.52 6.65
CA ILE A 411 9.87 -39.79 6.70
C ILE A 411 9.57 -41.29 6.88
N HIS A 412 8.85 -41.62 7.96
CA HIS A 412 8.16 -42.91 8.10
C HIS A 412 6.80 -42.89 7.36
N HIS A 413 6.88 -43.05 6.03
CA HIS A 413 5.78 -43.01 5.04
C HIS A 413 4.49 -43.77 5.40
N SER A 414 4.55 -44.73 6.32
CA SER A 414 3.40 -45.50 6.79
C SER A 414 2.32 -44.68 7.52
N ARG A 415 2.61 -43.45 7.96
CA ARG A 415 1.64 -42.58 8.67
C ARG A 415 1.81 -41.08 8.36
N LEU A 416 1.12 -40.60 7.32
CA LEU A 416 0.55 -39.26 7.37
C LEU A 416 -0.47 -39.25 8.52
N HIS A 417 -0.04 -38.76 9.68
CA HIS A 417 -0.93 -38.58 10.81
C HIS A 417 -1.91 -37.44 10.53
N ILE A 418 -3.17 -37.59 10.93
CA ILE A 418 -4.09 -36.46 11.03
C ILE A 418 -3.54 -35.59 12.16
N MET A 419 -2.79 -34.55 11.81
CA MET A 419 -2.14 -33.69 12.80
C MET A 419 -3.17 -32.80 13.49
N ASP A 420 -3.03 -32.67 14.80
CA ASP A 420 -3.79 -31.72 15.60
C ASP A 420 -3.32 -30.29 15.28
N ILE A 421 -4.07 -29.58 14.43
CA ILE A 421 -3.81 -28.17 14.12
C ILE A 421 -4.02 -27.24 15.31
N GLY A 422 -4.65 -27.71 16.40
CA GLY A 422 -4.63 -27.02 17.68
C GLY A 422 -3.20 -26.73 18.13
N LYS A 423 -2.20 -27.54 17.77
CA LYS A 423 -0.78 -27.31 18.09
C LYS A 423 -0.16 -26.08 17.43
N ILE A 424 -0.70 -25.63 16.29
CA ILE A 424 -0.30 -24.36 15.63
C ILE A 424 -1.22 -23.18 16.03
N GLY A 425 -2.19 -23.43 16.93
CA GLY A 425 -3.17 -22.46 17.39
C GLY A 425 -4.35 -22.24 16.45
N LEU A 426 -4.33 -22.86 15.26
CA LEU A 426 -5.38 -22.70 14.25
C LEU A 426 -6.62 -23.52 14.63
N THR A 427 -7.76 -22.85 14.71
CA THR A 427 -9.09 -23.46 14.88
C THR A 427 -10.00 -22.98 13.76
N CYS A 428 -10.54 -23.90 12.96
CA CYS A 428 -11.47 -23.58 11.88
C CYS A 428 -12.81 -23.02 12.41
N GLY A 429 -13.42 -22.13 11.63
CA GLY A 429 -14.68 -21.46 11.97
C GLY A 429 -14.52 -20.34 13.00
N ASN A 430 -15.59 -20.09 13.76
CA ASN A 430 -15.67 -19.03 14.76
C ASN A 430 -16.18 -19.60 16.11
N PRO A 431 -15.38 -20.43 16.80
CA PRO A 431 -15.86 -21.27 17.93
C PRO A 431 -16.40 -20.44 19.10
N ASP A 432 -15.78 -19.30 19.40
CA ASP A 432 -16.17 -18.42 20.51
C ASP A 432 -17.21 -17.35 20.10
N ASN A 433 -17.75 -17.42 18.87
CA ASN A 433 -18.68 -16.45 18.29
C ASN A 433 -18.18 -14.99 18.34
N PHE A 434 -16.91 -14.77 18.00
CA PHE A 434 -16.34 -13.43 17.84
C PHE A 434 -17.14 -12.62 16.82
N GLN A 435 -17.41 -11.35 17.14
CA GLN A 435 -18.09 -10.44 16.23
C GLN A 435 -17.15 -9.96 15.12
N VAL A 436 -17.70 -9.70 13.94
CA VAL A 436 -17.00 -8.95 12.89
C VAL A 436 -16.85 -7.51 13.38
N PHE A 437 -15.60 -7.11 13.58
CA PHE A 437 -15.21 -5.77 14.01
C PHE A 437 -15.72 -4.67 13.05
N ASN A 438 -15.89 -3.47 13.60
CA ASN A 438 -15.80 -2.24 12.80
C ASN A 438 -14.35 -1.75 12.85
N TRP A 439 -13.86 -1.17 11.76
CA TRP A 439 -12.66 -0.35 11.80
C TRP A 439 -12.89 0.88 12.68
N THR A 440 -11.81 1.55 13.06
CA THR A 440 -11.89 2.85 13.72
C THR A 440 -12.33 3.93 12.73
N ASN A 441 -13.13 4.90 13.20
CA ASN A 441 -13.52 6.08 12.43
C ASN A 441 -12.31 6.93 12.00
N HIS A 442 -11.19 6.88 12.72
CA HIS A 442 -10.01 7.69 12.44
C HIS A 442 -8.71 6.95 12.78
N PHE A 443 -7.83 6.77 11.78
CA PHE A 443 -6.56 6.05 11.94
C PHE A 443 -5.50 6.41 10.88
N SER A 444 -4.25 6.06 11.18
CA SER A 444 -3.17 5.93 10.19
C SER A 444 -2.63 4.50 10.18
N VAL A 445 -2.16 4.04 9.01
CA VAL A 445 -1.59 2.69 8.85
C VAL A 445 -0.55 2.67 7.72
N SER A 446 0.49 1.86 7.85
CA SER A 446 1.49 1.61 6.80
C SER A 446 1.44 0.17 6.29
N ALA A 447 1.87 -0.05 5.04
CA ALA A 447 1.93 -1.38 4.43
C ALA A 447 3.00 -1.48 3.34
N HIS A 448 3.47 -2.70 3.06
CA HIS A 448 4.05 -3.05 1.77
C HIS A 448 2.96 -3.61 0.84
N MET A 449 2.62 -2.85 -0.20
CA MET A 449 1.68 -3.26 -1.25
C MET A 449 2.44 -4.04 -2.33
N ILE A 450 2.03 -5.28 -2.60
CA ILE A 450 2.83 -6.26 -3.33
C ILE A 450 2.14 -6.61 -4.67
N PRO A 451 2.84 -6.43 -5.82
CA PRO A 451 2.25 -6.57 -7.15
C PRO A 451 2.30 -8.00 -7.70
N VAL A 452 1.27 -8.40 -8.45
CA VAL A 452 1.24 -9.61 -9.30
C VAL A 452 1.95 -9.44 -10.61
N ASP A 453 2.36 -8.23 -11.01
CA ASP A 453 3.12 -8.05 -12.25
C ASP A 453 4.61 -8.39 -12.02
N TYR A 454 5.30 -8.83 -13.07
CA TYR A 454 6.73 -9.18 -12.95
C TYR A 454 7.69 -7.98 -12.90
N PRO A 455 7.47 -6.86 -13.61
CA PRO A 455 8.32 -5.67 -13.48
C PRO A 455 8.48 -5.17 -12.04
N HIS A 456 7.38 -4.91 -11.33
CA HIS A 456 7.41 -4.12 -10.10
C HIS A 456 7.80 -4.91 -8.85
N ASN A 457 8.53 -4.24 -7.97
CA ASN A 457 8.84 -4.62 -6.60
C ASN A 457 7.74 -4.05 -5.65
N PRO A 458 7.73 -4.38 -4.34
CA PRO A 458 6.73 -3.86 -3.42
C PRO A 458 6.75 -2.33 -3.34
N TYR A 459 5.60 -1.73 -3.07
CA TYR A 459 5.45 -0.29 -2.84
C TYR A 459 5.22 -0.04 -1.35
N PRO A 460 6.15 0.63 -0.65
CA PRO A 460 5.83 1.20 0.66
C PRO A 460 4.62 2.12 0.52
N THR A 461 3.66 1.98 1.42
CA THR A 461 2.36 2.64 1.32
C THR A 461 1.96 3.17 2.68
N LYS A 462 1.52 4.43 2.75
CA LYS A 462 0.95 5.05 3.95
C LYS A 462 -0.51 5.42 3.67
N VAL A 463 -1.41 5.04 4.56
CA VAL A 463 -2.84 5.40 4.50
C VAL A 463 -3.20 6.21 5.74
N TYR A 464 -3.90 7.32 5.51
CA TYR A 464 -4.62 8.07 6.54
C TYR A 464 -6.10 7.99 6.20
N TYR A 465 -6.95 7.73 7.19
CA TYR A 465 -8.38 7.54 7.00
C TYR A 465 -9.14 8.26 8.11
N ARG A 466 -10.16 9.02 7.72
CA ARG A 466 -11.13 9.68 8.60
C ARG A 466 -12.56 9.47 8.12
N TRP A 467 -13.46 9.29 9.08
CA TRP A 467 -14.88 9.13 8.89
C TRP A 467 -15.70 9.65 10.07
N ASN A 468 -16.23 10.87 9.97
CA ASN A 468 -17.32 11.35 10.83
C ASN A 468 -18.62 10.61 10.44
N ASP A 469 -19.43 10.18 11.40
CA ASP A 469 -20.71 9.49 11.12
C ASP A 469 -21.82 10.43 10.63
N ASP A 470 -22.98 9.91 10.19
CA ASP A 470 -24.03 10.71 9.52
C ASP A 470 -24.60 11.84 10.40
N GLU A 471 -24.44 11.76 11.73
CA GLU A 471 -24.80 12.80 12.70
C GLU A 471 -23.72 13.88 12.87
N GLU A 472 -22.45 13.56 12.56
CA GLU A 472 -21.27 14.42 12.68
C GLU A 472 -20.76 14.94 11.32
N TYR A 473 -21.39 14.51 10.23
CA TYR A 473 -21.03 14.89 8.86
C TYR A 473 -21.60 16.27 8.52
N THR A 474 -20.74 17.29 8.55
CA THR A 474 -21.09 18.69 8.28
C THR A 474 -21.27 18.98 6.79
N GLY A 475 -20.84 18.05 5.93
CA GLY A 475 -20.72 18.26 4.48
C GLY A 475 -19.33 18.71 4.05
N ALA A 476 -18.37 18.88 4.97
CA ALA A 476 -16.99 19.19 4.62
C ALA A 476 -16.31 17.97 3.97
N PRO A 477 -15.56 18.13 2.86
CA PRO A 477 -14.89 17.00 2.21
C PRO A 477 -13.91 16.23 3.13
N PHE A 478 -13.39 16.88 4.16
CA PHE A 478 -12.46 16.25 5.11
C PHE A 478 -13.14 15.43 6.22
N ASP A 479 -14.46 15.59 6.43
CA ASP A 479 -15.23 14.78 7.38
C ASP A 479 -15.18 13.29 7.02
N ARG A 480 -15.08 12.97 5.72
CA ARG A 480 -14.91 11.62 5.19
C ARG A 480 -13.83 11.64 4.12
N SER A 481 -12.62 11.29 4.54
CA SER A 481 -11.41 11.34 3.71
C SER A 481 -10.54 10.10 3.86
N GLN A 482 -9.94 9.65 2.75
CA GLN A 482 -8.87 8.66 2.74
C GLN A 482 -7.73 9.16 1.86
N SER A 483 -6.54 9.30 2.43
CA SER A 483 -5.30 9.63 1.71
C SER A 483 -4.40 8.41 1.66
N THR A 484 -4.18 7.85 0.48
CA THR A 484 -3.26 6.73 0.25
C THR A 484 -2.05 7.23 -0.53
N ILE A 485 -0.85 7.10 0.04
CA ILE A 485 0.43 7.51 -0.56
C ILE A 485 1.25 6.25 -0.83
N PHE A 486 1.48 5.95 -2.10
CA PHE A 486 2.37 4.89 -2.57
C PHE A 486 3.74 5.50 -2.90
N TYR A 487 4.83 4.87 -2.47
CA TYR A 487 6.20 5.29 -2.75
C TYR A 487 6.91 4.29 -3.68
N HIS A 488 7.87 4.76 -4.48
CA HIS A 488 8.53 3.98 -5.54
C HIS A 488 9.99 3.57 -5.21
N ASP A 489 10.40 3.56 -3.95
CA ASP A 489 11.79 3.34 -3.48
C ASP A 489 12.47 2.12 -4.14
N TYR A 490 11.76 1.01 -4.22
CA TYR A 490 12.23 -0.27 -4.77
C TYR A 490 11.96 -0.43 -6.28
N ASN A 491 11.38 0.59 -6.92
CA ASN A 491 10.88 0.62 -8.29
C ASN A 491 11.58 1.69 -9.15
N ARG A 492 12.90 1.82 -9.00
CA ARG A 492 13.78 2.90 -9.56
C ARG A 492 13.74 3.13 -11.10
N PHE A 493 12.98 2.35 -11.86
CA PHE A 493 12.71 2.59 -13.29
C PHE A 493 11.51 3.52 -13.51
N GLU A 494 10.60 3.61 -12.54
CA GLU A 494 9.54 4.60 -12.51
C GLU A 494 10.14 5.98 -12.21
N ARG A 495 9.80 6.98 -13.02
CA ARG A 495 10.30 8.36 -12.88
C ARG A 495 9.53 9.17 -11.82
N MET A 496 8.92 8.48 -10.86
CA MET A 496 8.04 9.03 -9.84
C MET A 496 8.58 8.71 -8.45
N GLU A 497 8.57 9.70 -7.56
CA GLU A 497 8.93 9.53 -6.15
C GLU A 497 7.81 8.78 -5.42
N GLY A 498 6.59 9.23 -5.68
CA GLY A 498 5.38 8.74 -5.02
C GLY A 498 4.13 9.19 -5.75
N ILE A 499 3.05 8.43 -5.59
CA ILE A 499 1.73 8.72 -6.12
C ILE A 499 0.75 8.70 -4.95
N ARG A 500 -0.05 9.76 -4.84
CA ARG A 500 -1.05 9.93 -3.79
C ARG A 500 -2.44 9.91 -4.40
N ALA A 501 -3.31 9.08 -3.86
CA ALA A 501 -4.75 9.10 -4.12
C ALA A 501 -5.46 9.66 -2.89
N ASP A 502 -6.11 10.81 -3.06
CA ASP A 502 -7.04 11.36 -2.06
C ASP A 502 -8.47 11.02 -2.48
N LEU A 503 -9.25 10.44 -1.58
CA LEU A 503 -10.66 10.15 -1.75
C LEU A 503 -11.45 10.99 -0.75
N PHE A 504 -12.37 11.82 -1.23
CA PHE A 504 -13.31 12.58 -0.38
C PHE A 504 -14.74 12.21 -0.77
N GLY A 505 -15.60 11.85 0.19
CA GLY A 505 -16.86 11.17 -0.16
C GLY A 505 -18.04 11.38 0.78
N HIS A 506 -19.20 11.74 0.22
CA HIS A 506 -20.46 11.59 0.93
C HIS A 506 -21.03 10.18 0.69
N TRP A 507 -21.11 9.38 1.75
CA TRP A 507 -21.84 8.13 1.78
C TRP A 507 -23.20 8.38 2.41
N ASN A 508 -24.29 8.07 1.72
CA ASN A 508 -25.64 8.26 2.22
C ASN A 508 -26.41 6.95 2.12
N SER A 509 -26.92 6.47 3.26
CA SER A 509 -27.63 5.19 3.38
C SER A 509 -29.08 5.22 2.86
N THR A 510 -29.66 6.41 2.62
CA THR A 510 -31.11 6.57 2.37
C THR A 510 -31.46 7.34 1.09
N THR A 511 -30.51 8.04 0.48
CA THR A 511 -30.72 8.75 -0.80
C THR A 511 -29.58 8.46 -1.79
N LYS A 512 -29.84 8.62 -3.10
CA LYS A 512 -28.87 8.33 -4.16
C LYS A 512 -27.51 8.97 -3.85
N PRO A 513 -26.39 8.23 -3.92
CA PRO A 513 -25.08 8.79 -3.62
C PRO A 513 -24.81 9.98 -4.54
N ARG A 514 -24.56 11.16 -3.94
CA ARG A 514 -23.86 12.22 -4.65
C ARG A 514 -22.46 11.70 -4.95
N PRO A 515 -21.91 11.93 -6.16
CA PRO A 515 -20.56 11.44 -6.44
C PRO A 515 -19.58 12.08 -5.47
N GLY A 516 -18.81 11.24 -4.76
CA GLY A 516 -17.57 11.68 -4.12
C GLY A 516 -16.61 12.25 -5.16
N VAL A 517 -15.64 13.01 -4.66
CA VAL A 517 -14.59 13.61 -5.49
C VAL A 517 -13.26 13.08 -4.99
N GLY A 518 -12.53 12.39 -5.84
CA GLY A 518 -11.16 12.00 -5.55
C GLY A 518 -10.17 12.66 -6.50
N PHE A 519 -8.90 12.61 -6.12
CA PHE A 519 -7.80 13.22 -6.84
C PHE A 519 -6.60 12.27 -6.86
N LEU A 520 -6.01 12.08 -8.03
CA LEU A 520 -4.74 11.37 -8.19
C LEU A 520 -3.65 12.42 -8.40
N LEU A 521 -2.59 12.31 -7.60
CA LEU A 521 -1.48 13.27 -7.53
C LEU A 521 -0.18 12.49 -7.70
N LYS A 522 0.44 12.58 -8.88
CA LYS A 522 1.72 11.91 -9.17
C LYS A 522 2.86 12.89 -8.96
N THR A 523 3.87 12.54 -8.16
CA THR A 523 5.10 13.33 -8.05
C THR A 523 6.22 12.68 -8.86
N ALA A 524 6.77 13.39 -9.84
CA ALA A 524 7.98 12.99 -10.53
C ALA A 524 9.24 13.11 -9.63
N ILE A 525 10.26 12.29 -9.87
CA ILE A 525 11.57 12.42 -9.21
C ILE A 525 12.29 13.68 -9.72
N ASP A 526 12.30 13.86 -11.04
CA ASP A 526 13.15 14.85 -11.72
C ASP A 526 12.46 16.19 -12.01
N SER A 527 11.13 16.25 -11.88
CA SER A 527 10.32 17.35 -12.43
C SER A 527 9.44 18.01 -11.36
N ARG A 528 9.22 19.32 -11.51
CA ARG A 528 8.37 20.14 -10.61
C ARG A 528 6.88 19.98 -10.90
N GLN A 529 6.51 19.02 -11.76
CA GLN A 529 5.15 18.76 -12.15
C GLN A 529 4.57 17.71 -11.22
N THR A 530 3.73 18.15 -10.29
CA THR A 530 2.71 17.28 -9.73
C THR A 530 1.63 17.14 -10.80
N GLU A 531 1.51 15.97 -11.43
CA GLU A 531 0.33 15.70 -12.27
C GLU A 531 -0.86 15.51 -11.33
N CYS A 532 -1.84 16.40 -11.39
CA CYS A 532 -3.11 16.22 -10.73
C CYS A 532 -4.17 15.76 -11.74
N SER A 533 -4.99 14.79 -11.36
CA SER A 533 -6.16 14.34 -12.11
C SER A 533 -7.34 14.19 -11.17
N GLN A 534 -8.39 14.98 -11.40
CA GLN A 534 -9.67 14.78 -10.72
C GLN A 534 -10.33 13.49 -11.22
N MET A 535 -10.91 12.73 -10.30
CA MET A 535 -11.65 11.50 -10.55
C MET A 535 -13.05 11.66 -9.96
N PHE A 536 -14.08 11.56 -10.79
CA PHE A 536 -15.46 11.60 -10.31
C PHE A 536 -15.88 10.21 -9.81
N ALA A 537 -16.67 10.11 -8.74
CA ALA A 537 -17.07 8.78 -8.21
C ALA A 537 -17.99 7.95 -9.14
N GLY A 538 -18.37 8.45 -10.32
CA GLY A 538 -18.94 7.61 -11.39
C GLY A 538 -17.89 6.79 -12.17
N GLU A 539 -16.62 7.16 -12.04
CA GLU A 539 -15.45 6.54 -12.68
C GLU A 539 -14.65 5.69 -11.67
N MET A 540 -14.96 5.83 -10.37
CA MET A 540 -14.42 5.00 -9.29
C MET A 540 -15.30 3.77 -9.07
N PRO A 541 -14.84 2.54 -9.38
CA PRO A 541 -15.61 1.32 -9.11
C PRO A 541 -15.86 1.02 -7.62
N ILE A 542 -15.16 1.68 -6.70
CA ILE A 542 -15.40 1.61 -5.25
C ILE A 542 -15.13 3.01 -4.66
N ALA A 543 -16.11 3.59 -3.96
CA ALA A 543 -15.94 4.84 -3.20
C ALA A 543 -15.26 4.57 -1.83
N GLN A 544 -14.85 5.62 -1.09
CA GLN A 544 -14.36 5.44 0.29
C GLN A 544 -15.39 4.63 1.09
N GLN A 545 -14.93 3.52 1.67
CA GLN A 545 -15.77 2.59 2.40
C GLN A 545 -15.93 3.04 3.87
N PRO A 546 -17.12 2.86 4.48
CA PRO A 546 -17.34 3.20 5.89
C PRO A 546 -16.58 2.26 6.84
N PRO A 547 -16.39 2.61 8.13
CA PRO A 547 -15.66 1.76 9.08
C PRO A 547 -16.28 0.36 9.28
N TRP A 548 -17.60 0.23 9.09
CA TRP A 548 -18.35 -1.04 9.11
C TRP A 548 -18.37 -1.78 7.76
N TRP A 549 -17.49 -1.44 6.81
CA TRP A 549 -17.42 -2.13 5.50
C TRP A 549 -17.25 -3.65 5.56
N PRO A 550 -16.61 -4.29 6.57
CA PRO A 550 -16.62 -5.75 6.65
C PRO A 550 -18.05 -6.29 6.76
N GLN A 551 -18.91 -5.62 7.53
CA GLN A 551 -20.32 -6.00 7.69
C GLN A 551 -21.12 -5.79 6.39
N LEU A 552 -20.77 -4.78 5.57
CA LEU A 552 -21.35 -4.59 4.24
C LEU A 552 -20.92 -5.67 3.23
N GLY A 553 -19.63 -6.04 3.25
CA GLY A 553 -19.04 -7.03 2.35
C GLY A 553 -19.29 -8.49 2.70
N GLN A 554 -20.34 -8.79 3.48
CA GLN A 554 -20.66 -10.15 3.97
C GLN A 554 -19.47 -10.84 4.65
N ALA A 555 -18.69 -10.11 5.43
CA ALA A 555 -17.51 -10.66 6.10
C ALA A 555 -17.88 -11.81 7.05
N ASN A 556 -17.05 -12.86 7.04
CA ASN A 556 -17.20 -14.02 7.89
C ASN A 556 -15.84 -14.49 8.41
N ILE A 557 -15.77 -14.82 9.70
CA ILE A 557 -14.58 -15.40 10.34
C ILE A 557 -14.49 -16.87 9.92
N GLN A 558 -13.41 -17.23 9.22
CA GLN A 558 -13.20 -18.56 8.65
C GLN A 558 -12.29 -19.44 9.51
N ALA A 559 -11.44 -18.82 10.33
CA ALA A 559 -10.67 -19.46 11.39
C ALA A 559 -10.18 -18.44 12.42
N ILE A 560 -9.77 -18.94 13.58
CA ILE A 560 -9.05 -18.19 14.62
C ILE A 560 -7.69 -18.85 14.82
N ILE A 561 -6.63 -18.05 14.93
CA ILE A 561 -5.32 -18.45 15.44
C ILE A 561 -5.22 -17.91 16.87
N ARG A 562 -4.97 -18.76 17.86
CA ARG A 562 -4.77 -18.35 19.27
C ARG A 562 -3.86 -19.31 20.03
N ARG A 563 -3.36 -18.88 21.19
CA ARG A 563 -2.66 -19.78 22.12
C ARG A 563 -3.55 -20.98 22.51
N PRO A 564 -3.06 -22.23 22.37
CA PRO A 564 -3.80 -23.42 22.80
C PRO A 564 -3.88 -23.50 24.33
N GLU A 565 -4.99 -24.00 24.87
CA GLU A 565 -5.28 -24.04 26.31
C GLU A 565 -4.20 -24.71 27.16
N ASN A 566 -3.48 -25.69 26.59
CA ASN A 566 -2.45 -26.48 27.27
C ASN A 566 -1.01 -26.13 26.81
N ALA A 567 -0.82 -25.00 26.14
CA ALA A 567 0.50 -24.53 25.71
C ALA A 567 1.23 -23.73 26.81
N SER A 568 2.56 -23.74 26.81
CA SER A 568 3.40 -22.94 27.72
C SER A 568 3.23 -21.43 27.51
N ASP A 569 3.61 -20.61 28.48
CA ASP A 569 3.55 -19.14 28.38
C ASP A 569 4.54 -18.57 27.34
N GLU A 570 5.60 -19.34 27.06
CA GLU A 570 6.58 -19.10 26.00
C GLU A 570 6.08 -19.52 24.59
N TRP A 571 4.91 -20.17 24.48
CA TRP A 571 4.39 -20.61 23.18
C TRP A 571 4.07 -19.41 22.28
N ARG A 572 4.43 -19.54 21.01
CA ARG A 572 4.13 -18.57 19.95
C ARG A 572 3.59 -19.35 18.75
N SER A 573 2.59 -18.82 18.04
CA SER A 573 2.06 -19.50 16.86
C SER A 573 3.11 -19.50 15.75
N PRO A 574 3.41 -20.64 15.11
CA PRO A 574 4.28 -20.66 13.94
C PRO A 574 3.60 -20.05 12.69
N LEU A 575 2.33 -19.62 12.79
CA LEU A 575 1.66 -18.79 11.77
C LEU A 575 1.78 -17.28 12.02
N THR A 576 2.07 -16.82 13.25
CA THR A 576 1.98 -15.40 13.61
C THR A 576 3.08 -14.89 14.55
N GLY A 577 4.14 -15.66 14.80
CA GLY A 577 5.26 -15.31 15.69
C GLY A 577 4.90 -14.96 17.14
N SER A 578 3.62 -15.06 17.50
CA SER A 578 3.00 -14.39 18.65
C SER A 578 2.02 -15.32 19.37
N ASP A 579 1.71 -14.99 20.62
CA ASP A 579 0.62 -15.56 21.43
C ASP A 579 -0.72 -14.83 21.23
N ARG A 580 -0.71 -13.76 20.43
CA ARG A 580 -1.85 -12.87 20.11
C ARG A 580 -2.95 -13.64 19.36
N THR A 581 -4.21 -13.24 19.60
CA THR A 581 -5.38 -13.87 18.97
C THR A 581 -5.68 -13.19 17.65
N VAL A 582 -5.58 -13.94 16.55
CA VAL A 582 -5.74 -13.44 15.18
C VAL A 582 -6.95 -14.09 14.52
N ALA A 583 -7.85 -13.29 13.96
CA ALA A 583 -8.99 -13.76 13.19
C ALA A 583 -8.66 -13.78 11.69
N ILE A 584 -8.85 -14.93 11.03
CA ILE A 584 -8.82 -15.04 9.57
C ILE A 584 -10.22 -14.74 9.06
N ILE A 585 -10.38 -13.57 8.43
CA ILE A 585 -11.65 -13.08 7.90
C ILE A 585 -11.65 -13.21 6.38
N ARG A 586 -12.77 -13.65 5.82
CA ARG A 586 -13.07 -13.58 4.39
C ARG A 586 -14.18 -12.56 4.18
N VAL A 587 -14.00 -11.65 3.24
CA VAL A 587 -15.00 -10.66 2.81
C VAL A 587 -15.32 -10.90 1.34
N THR A 588 -16.59 -10.94 0.96
CA THR A 588 -17.03 -11.34 -0.39
C THR A 588 -17.78 -10.18 -1.05
N PHE A 589 -17.09 -9.49 -1.96
CA PHE A 589 -17.65 -8.33 -2.65
C PHE A 589 -18.53 -8.76 -3.83
N PRO A 590 -19.68 -8.09 -4.05
CA PRO A 590 -20.51 -8.33 -5.23
C PRO A 590 -19.78 -7.93 -6.52
N SER A 591 -20.20 -8.49 -7.65
CA SER A 591 -19.68 -8.13 -8.96
C SER A 591 -19.93 -6.65 -9.28
N HIS A 592 -18.86 -5.88 -9.53
CA HIS A 592 -18.91 -4.48 -9.93
C HIS A 592 -18.38 -4.29 -11.36
N LEU A 593 -19.30 -4.22 -12.33
CA LEU A 593 -18.95 -3.97 -13.74
C LEU A 593 -18.37 -2.54 -13.95
N PRO A 594 -17.51 -2.33 -14.96
CA PRO A 594 -16.93 -3.34 -15.85
C PRO A 594 -15.73 -4.09 -15.25
N ASN A 595 -15.08 -3.53 -14.23
CA ASN A 595 -13.75 -3.94 -13.78
C ASN A 595 -13.72 -5.27 -13.00
N PHE A 596 -14.75 -5.54 -12.20
CA PHE A 596 -14.90 -6.75 -11.39
C PHE A 596 -16.19 -7.49 -11.79
N PRO A 597 -16.26 -8.12 -12.98
CA PRO A 597 -17.49 -8.77 -13.47
C PRO A 597 -17.94 -9.97 -12.64
N ASN A 598 -17.05 -10.51 -11.80
CA ASN A 598 -17.31 -11.62 -10.88
C ASN A 598 -17.26 -11.11 -9.44
N SER A 599 -17.91 -11.82 -8.51
CA SER A 599 -17.64 -11.61 -7.08
C SER A 599 -16.15 -11.81 -6.77
N THR A 600 -15.62 -10.98 -5.90
CA THR A 600 -14.21 -10.99 -5.50
C THR A 600 -14.13 -11.26 -4.00
N SER A 601 -13.47 -12.35 -3.61
CA SER A 601 -13.19 -12.64 -2.21
C SER A 601 -11.87 -11.98 -1.79
N LEU A 602 -11.87 -11.38 -0.60
CA LEU A 602 -10.69 -10.80 0.04
C LEU A 602 -10.46 -11.57 1.34
N TRP A 603 -9.28 -12.16 1.47
CA TRP A 603 -8.81 -12.81 2.69
C TRP A 603 -8.00 -11.80 3.48
N THR A 604 -8.19 -11.72 4.78
CA THR A 604 -7.50 -10.72 5.60
C THR A 604 -7.42 -11.17 7.04
N TRP A 605 -6.27 -10.98 7.67
CA TRP A 605 -6.05 -11.35 9.07
C TRP A 605 -6.06 -10.08 9.92
N TYR A 606 -6.73 -10.16 11.07
CA TYR A 606 -6.75 -9.09 12.07
C TYR A 606 -6.34 -9.61 13.43
N ASP A 607 -5.47 -8.85 14.09
CA ASP A 607 -5.22 -9.02 15.52
C ASP A 607 -6.44 -8.53 16.31
N TYR A 608 -7.05 -9.48 17.01
CA TYR A 608 -8.26 -9.33 17.80
C TYR A 608 -7.96 -9.24 19.29
N THR A 609 -6.69 -9.34 19.72
CA THR A 609 -6.30 -9.48 21.14
C THR A 609 -6.90 -8.37 22.01
N ASP A 610 -6.69 -7.11 21.63
CA ASP A 610 -7.12 -5.95 22.40
C ASP A 610 -8.61 -5.60 22.15
N PHE A 611 -9.15 -6.00 20.99
CA PHE A 611 -10.60 -5.94 20.69
C PHE A 611 -11.42 -6.91 21.56
N ILE A 612 -10.87 -8.09 21.87
CA ILE A 612 -11.50 -9.06 22.78
C ILE A 612 -11.42 -8.56 24.23
N GLN A 613 -10.24 -8.13 24.68
CA GLN A 613 -9.99 -7.78 26.09
C GLN A 613 -10.59 -6.42 26.50
N ALA A 614 -10.38 -5.38 25.68
CA ALA A 614 -10.66 -3.99 26.03
C ALA A 614 -11.68 -3.30 25.11
N LYS A 615 -12.21 -3.98 24.09
CA LYS A 615 -13.00 -3.39 23.00
C LYS A 615 -12.25 -2.28 22.24
N ALA A 616 -10.92 -2.35 22.23
CA ALA A 616 -10.08 -1.53 21.36
C ALA A 616 -10.26 -1.91 19.88
N ALA A 617 -9.68 -1.13 18.97
CA ALA A 617 -9.71 -1.45 17.54
C ALA A 617 -8.98 -2.78 17.24
N ALA A 618 -9.52 -3.59 16.33
CA ALA A 618 -8.80 -4.75 15.80
C ALA A 618 -7.75 -4.27 14.77
N ARG A 619 -6.48 -4.65 14.96
CA ARG A 619 -5.36 -4.18 14.12
C ARG A 619 -5.27 -5.02 12.84
N PRO A 620 -5.17 -4.42 11.64
CA PRO A 620 -4.91 -5.17 10.41
C PRO A 620 -3.50 -5.80 10.46
N ILE A 621 -3.39 -7.06 10.04
CA ILE A 621 -2.12 -7.76 9.88
C ILE A 621 -1.77 -7.87 8.40
N VAL A 622 -2.66 -8.48 7.62
CA VAL A 622 -2.45 -8.72 6.19
C VAL A 622 -3.78 -8.69 5.44
N PHE A 623 -3.74 -8.23 4.19
CA PHE A 623 -4.87 -8.25 3.26
C PHE A 623 -4.44 -8.90 1.95
N MET A 624 -5.30 -9.76 1.39
CA MET A 624 -5.00 -10.69 0.31
C MET A 624 -6.20 -10.78 -0.64
N GLN A 625 -6.07 -10.30 -1.87
CA GLN A 625 -7.09 -10.53 -2.91
C GLN A 625 -7.03 -12.00 -3.35
N SER A 626 -8.17 -12.71 -3.37
CA SER A 626 -8.16 -14.15 -3.64
C SER A 626 -7.85 -14.50 -5.09
N ALA A 627 -8.31 -13.69 -6.06
CA ALA A 627 -8.07 -13.89 -7.49
C ALA A 627 -7.72 -12.57 -8.19
N PRO A 628 -6.54 -12.00 -7.90
CA PRO A 628 -6.05 -10.81 -8.58
C PRO A 628 -5.83 -11.10 -10.07
N LYS A 629 -5.83 -10.05 -10.91
CA LYS A 629 -5.61 -10.19 -12.35
C LYS A 629 -4.78 -9.04 -12.90
N PHE A 630 -3.66 -9.40 -13.52
CA PHE A 630 -2.94 -8.49 -14.39
C PHE A 630 -3.84 -8.05 -15.56
N GLU A 631 -3.64 -6.85 -16.07
CA GLU A 631 -4.44 -6.18 -17.14
C GLU A 631 -5.93 -5.91 -16.83
N LEU A 632 -6.48 -6.38 -15.69
CA LEU A 632 -7.89 -6.16 -15.30
C LEU A 632 -7.98 -5.53 -13.89
N GLY A 633 -7.52 -4.28 -13.79
CA GLY A 633 -7.56 -3.48 -12.56
C GLY A 633 -6.16 -3.24 -11.97
N THR A 634 -6.05 -3.30 -10.65
CA THR A 634 -4.77 -3.14 -9.93
C THR A 634 -3.88 -4.37 -10.10
N SER A 635 -2.57 -4.17 -10.30
CA SER A 635 -1.62 -5.27 -10.14
C SER A 635 -1.37 -5.63 -8.68
N LEU A 636 -1.79 -4.83 -7.70
CA LEU A 636 -1.62 -5.15 -6.27
C LEU A 636 -2.52 -6.31 -5.84
N ALA A 637 -2.00 -7.25 -5.07
CA ALA A 637 -2.74 -8.43 -4.57
C ALA A 637 -2.60 -8.70 -3.08
N LEU A 638 -1.52 -8.23 -2.46
CA LEU A 638 -1.18 -8.48 -1.07
C LEU A 638 -0.74 -7.16 -0.42
N ALA A 639 -1.18 -6.93 0.81
CA ALA A 639 -0.71 -5.84 1.66
C ALA A 639 -0.35 -6.41 3.03
N ASP A 640 0.95 -6.46 3.34
CA ASP A 640 1.45 -6.69 4.70
C ASP A 640 1.47 -5.34 5.42
N PHE A 641 0.71 -5.20 6.50
CA PHE A 641 0.64 -3.95 7.27
C PHE A 641 1.72 -3.92 8.35
N PHE A 642 2.26 -2.73 8.64
CA PHE A 642 3.32 -2.53 9.63
C PHE A 642 2.83 -1.71 10.83
N ASP A 643 2.87 -0.38 10.75
CA ASP A 643 2.29 0.45 11.81
C ASP A 643 0.77 0.60 11.65
N PHE A 644 0.06 0.63 12.77
CA PHE A 644 -1.37 0.95 12.85
C PHE A 644 -1.61 1.81 14.11
N HIS A 645 -2.19 2.99 13.93
CA HIS A 645 -2.46 3.92 15.02
C HIS A 645 -3.88 4.47 14.93
N VAL A 646 -4.65 4.30 16.00
CA VAL A 646 -5.89 5.07 16.22
C VAL A 646 -5.50 6.50 16.55
N LEU A 647 -6.04 7.46 15.81
CA LEU A 647 -5.71 8.87 15.95
C LEU A 647 -6.83 9.62 16.68
N PRO A 648 -6.54 10.54 17.63
CA PRO A 648 -7.56 11.39 18.25
C PRO A 648 -8.28 12.26 17.22
N ASP A 649 -9.56 12.55 17.40
CA ASP A 649 -10.36 13.33 16.44
C ASP A 649 -9.88 14.78 16.26
N THR A 650 -9.09 15.28 17.22
CA THR A 650 -8.39 16.59 17.22
C THR A 650 -7.15 16.60 16.35
N VAL A 651 -6.54 15.44 16.08
CA VAL A 651 -5.62 15.30 14.97
C VAL A 651 -6.47 15.33 13.72
N HIS A 652 -6.43 16.43 12.97
CA HIS A 652 -6.88 16.33 11.58
C HIS A 652 -5.70 15.75 10.82
N SER A 653 -5.87 14.57 10.21
CA SER A 653 -5.11 14.28 9.00
C SER A 653 -5.59 15.27 7.92
N ARG A 654 -5.14 16.53 8.02
CA ARG A 654 -5.15 17.47 6.91
C ARG A 654 -4.42 16.74 5.81
N THR A 655 -5.18 16.22 4.85
CA THR A 655 -4.68 15.92 3.52
C THR A 655 -3.89 17.15 3.08
N PRO A 656 -2.58 17.07 2.77
CA PRO A 656 -1.71 18.25 2.53
C PRO A 656 -2.10 19.19 1.39
N LEU A 657 -3.32 19.07 0.87
CA LEU A 657 -4.00 20.01 0.01
C LEU A 657 -5.35 20.34 0.66
N ASP A 658 -5.43 21.48 1.35
CA ASP A 658 -6.71 22.21 1.44
C ASP A 658 -7.29 22.40 0.03
N LEU A 659 -8.61 22.53 -0.09
CA LEU A 659 -9.27 22.63 -1.42
C LEU A 659 -8.79 23.86 -2.23
N GLU A 660 -8.35 24.93 -1.56
CA GLU A 660 -7.69 26.09 -2.20
C GLU A 660 -6.34 25.72 -2.86
N ASN A 661 -5.63 24.74 -2.31
CA ASN A 661 -4.42 24.18 -2.89
C ASN A 661 -4.73 23.16 -3.98
N LEU A 662 -5.80 22.35 -3.88
CA LEU A 662 -6.26 21.55 -5.02
C LEU A 662 -6.58 22.44 -6.24
N ASN A 663 -7.32 23.55 -6.05
CA ASN A 663 -7.58 24.51 -7.12
C ASN A 663 -6.28 25.11 -7.70
N THR A 664 -5.26 25.33 -6.86
CA THR A 664 -3.91 25.77 -7.29
C THR A 664 -3.17 24.72 -8.13
N PHE A 665 -3.10 23.46 -7.67
CA PHE A 665 -2.25 22.43 -8.28
C PHE A 665 -2.95 21.69 -9.44
N CYS A 666 -4.27 21.74 -9.51
CA CYS A 666 -5.08 20.98 -10.45
C CYS A 666 -5.88 21.86 -11.44
N ASN A 667 -5.83 23.20 -11.31
CA ASN A 667 -6.67 24.16 -12.08
C ASN A 667 -8.18 23.85 -12.01
N ILE A 668 -8.66 23.31 -10.88
CA ILE A 668 -10.08 23.03 -10.68
C ILE A 668 -10.82 24.34 -10.42
N THR A 669 -11.96 24.50 -11.11
CA THR A 669 -13.00 25.46 -10.73
C THR A 669 -14.14 24.65 -10.11
N LEU A 670 -14.46 24.92 -8.84
CA LEU A 670 -15.55 24.28 -8.09
C LEU A 670 -16.88 25.02 -8.29
#